data_AF-A0A3M2BER9-F1
#
_entry.id   AF-A0A3M2BER9-F1
#
_cell.length_a   1.000
_cell.length_b   1.000
_cell.length_c   1.000
_cell.angle_alpha   90.00
_cell.angle_beta   90.00
_cell.angle_gamma   90.00
#
_symmetry.space_group_name_H-M   'P 1'
#
loop_
_entity.id
_entity.type
_entity.pdbx_description
1 polymer ?
#
loop_
_entity_poly.entity_id
_entity_poly.type
_entity_poly.pdbx_seq_one_letter_code
_entity_poly.pdbx_strand_id
1 'polypeptide(L)'
;MSVAAKAPCKIAPYRVEDSRRNVADVYAQVNYSCFECYGPDLRAGVHPERGRVTVDTLAQYEKLIRELASIPNLVFIPHAELNEYGCPADQVVCSIRHDVDADIRAALAEAEIEQRYGARTSYYILHTAPYYGTWIDGVHKRNDCMAHVYRQIQDLGHEIALHTDPLHLYQNMRIDGAQAVREEIEWLRAQGLTITGTVAHNSAPIYGIENFAIFKGKNRRGLALGSRGEPGDELIDEIVHNGKWAPLGVLDEAELGLTYEGNDFFRRKDVRIEYGATRFLNRWRWDHHLTQWRKTKDPAEDRFIDQERMLEQIRSFEPGYWLILNVHPLYYGSRHSRTTAPPARIRRRSVVKNDTLGWETYEPHEVAADFGQVDGQVEYQSLNFADDRGMLDIPPPPDAADDECRVLMLGGRNIDGFEIGIPEHCHMQAAARLSEAVGRKVRVRKLAFPGMGMCRHFGWFRKAIESERYEIVLIGIGADELANSRPALWTQHTGWSISHPPGEYLWADENGQVRIVERSAGADIRRGRAQALETVPSFADPRTMKGRAGNEEDRLGPCLAFYANEVRRAGAEPIALLTECGESCGLWTEPSQDDEMAHTRVLARLAPLLDEAGLSLIDPYRYFLDQRSGPATHWRSAGCWSHTGHRLAARALFDTLKEIVATGNVEPSA
;
A
#
# COMPACT_ATOMS: atom_id res chain seq x y z
N MET A 1 -26.55 -30.33 16.00
CA MET A 1 -27.02 -31.57 15.38
C MET A 1 -25.79 -32.42 15.07
N SER A 2 -25.64 -33.59 15.71
CA SER A 2 -24.53 -34.51 15.44
C SER A 2 -24.76 -35.13 14.07
N VAL A 3 -23.92 -34.79 13.10
CA VAL A 3 -23.92 -35.45 11.78
C VAL A 3 -23.22 -36.79 12.00
N ALA A 4 -23.94 -37.89 11.79
CA ALA A 4 -23.39 -39.23 11.92
C ALA A 4 -22.06 -39.34 11.14
N ALA A 5 -20.98 -39.70 11.83
CA ALA A 5 -19.65 -39.80 11.25
C ALA A 5 -19.68 -40.79 10.07
N LYS A 6 -19.45 -40.29 8.85
CA LYS A 6 -19.17 -41.15 7.69
C LYS A 6 -17.94 -42.00 8.02
N ALA A 7 -17.96 -43.27 7.61
CA ALA A 7 -16.85 -44.19 7.77
C ALA A 7 -15.51 -43.52 7.38
N PRO A 8 -14.41 -43.78 8.12
CA PRO A 8 -13.14 -43.10 7.93
C PRO A 8 -12.71 -43.21 6.47
N CYS A 9 -12.54 -42.06 5.83
CA CYS A 9 -12.11 -42.01 4.44
C CYS A 9 -10.70 -42.60 4.36
N LYS A 10 -10.47 -43.52 3.42
CA LYS A 10 -9.14 -44.10 3.18
C LYS A 10 -8.14 -42.97 2.89
N ILE A 11 -7.15 -42.81 3.76
CA ILE A 11 -6.03 -41.89 3.57
C ILE A 11 -4.96 -42.59 2.74
N ALA A 12 -4.51 -41.93 1.68
CA ALA A 12 -3.39 -42.40 0.87
C ALA A 12 -2.05 -42.05 1.55
N PRO A 13 -1.03 -42.91 1.45
CA PRO A 13 0.30 -42.53 1.91
C PRO A 13 0.81 -41.34 1.10
N TYR A 14 1.64 -40.52 1.72
CA TYR A 14 2.40 -39.50 1.03
C TYR A 14 3.36 -40.15 0.04
N ARG A 15 3.42 -39.60 -1.19
CA ARG A 15 4.30 -40.06 -2.27
C ARG A 15 4.89 -38.86 -2.95
N VAL A 16 6.20 -38.86 -3.11
CA VAL A 16 6.94 -37.77 -3.74
C VAL A 16 7.82 -38.29 -4.87
N GLU A 17 7.88 -37.52 -5.96
CA GLU A 17 8.79 -37.72 -7.08
C GLU A 17 9.34 -36.36 -7.52
N ASP A 18 10.58 -36.33 -8.00
CA ASP A 18 11.11 -35.10 -8.61
C ASP A 18 10.32 -34.74 -9.88
N SER A 19 9.89 -33.49 -9.96
CA SER A 19 9.25 -32.87 -11.12
C SER A 19 10.17 -32.81 -12.35
N ARG A 20 11.49 -32.90 -12.15
CA ARG A 20 12.55 -32.71 -13.16
C ARG A 20 12.61 -31.31 -13.76
N ARG A 21 11.90 -30.35 -13.17
CA ARG A 21 11.98 -28.95 -13.57
C ARG A 21 13.31 -28.35 -13.14
N ASN A 22 13.78 -27.37 -13.87
CA ASN A 22 14.92 -26.55 -13.43
C ASN A 22 14.43 -25.27 -12.72
N VAL A 23 15.35 -24.55 -12.08
CA VAL A 23 15.03 -23.31 -11.34
C VAL A 23 14.37 -22.26 -12.23
N ALA A 24 14.79 -22.13 -13.50
CA ALA A 24 14.22 -21.17 -14.43
C ALA A 24 12.76 -21.49 -14.78
N ASP A 25 12.42 -22.77 -14.95
CA ASP A 25 11.04 -23.21 -15.19
C ASP A 25 10.15 -22.85 -14.00
N VAL A 26 10.62 -23.13 -12.77
CA VAL A 26 9.87 -22.83 -11.54
C VAL A 26 9.70 -21.32 -11.40
N TYR A 27 10.76 -20.55 -11.61
CA TYR A 27 10.74 -19.10 -11.58
C TYR A 27 9.80 -18.47 -12.61
N ALA A 28 9.73 -19.01 -13.83
CA ALA A 28 8.78 -18.56 -14.83
C ALA A 28 7.33 -18.79 -14.36
N GLN A 29 7.05 -19.95 -13.76
CA GLN A 29 5.73 -20.25 -13.19
C GLN A 29 5.40 -19.36 -12.00
N VAL A 30 6.35 -19.08 -11.10
CA VAL A 30 6.17 -18.16 -9.98
C VAL A 30 5.86 -16.76 -10.49
N ASN A 31 6.63 -16.26 -11.46
CA ASN A 31 6.38 -14.95 -12.05
C ASN A 31 4.99 -14.86 -12.68
N TYR A 32 4.60 -15.87 -13.44
CA TYR A 32 3.27 -15.94 -14.04
C TYR A 32 2.18 -15.96 -12.96
N SER A 33 2.27 -16.86 -11.99
CA SER A 33 1.24 -17.04 -10.95
C SER A 33 1.10 -15.80 -10.08
N CYS A 34 2.23 -15.24 -9.62
CA CYS A 34 2.22 -14.04 -8.79
C CYS A 34 1.78 -12.81 -9.58
N PHE A 35 2.15 -12.65 -10.86
CA PHE A 35 1.62 -11.56 -11.68
C PHE A 35 0.10 -11.70 -11.88
N GLU A 36 -0.40 -12.90 -12.16
CA GLU A 36 -1.83 -13.11 -12.37
C GLU A 36 -2.65 -12.92 -11.08
N CYS A 37 -2.11 -13.30 -9.91
CA CYS A 37 -2.81 -13.16 -8.64
C CYS A 37 -2.64 -11.78 -7.99
N TYR A 38 -1.48 -11.15 -8.19
CA TYR A 38 -1.06 -9.99 -7.40
C TYR A 38 -0.59 -8.79 -8.24
N GLY A 39 -0.34 -8.98 -9.54
CA GLY A 39 -0.05 -7.89 -10.47
C GLY A 39 -1.27 -7.01 -10.74
N PRO A 40 -1.16 -6.05 -11.68
CA PRO A 40 -2.31 -5.28 -12.12
C PRO A 40 -3.40 -6.24 -12.61
N ASP A 41 -4.60 -6.18 -12.05
CA ASP A 41 -5.70 -7.02 -12.54
C ASP A 41 -6.17 -6.53 -13.92
N LEU A 42 -5.51 -7.02 -14.96
CA LEU A 42 -5.86 -6.72 -16.36
C LEU A 42 -7.09 -7.53 -16.84
N ARG A 43 -7.54 -8.53 -16.06
CA ARG A 43 -8.54 -9.53 -16.47
C ARG A 43 -9.94 -9.19 -15.98
N ALA A 44 -10.08 -8.30 -15.01
CA ALA A 44 -11.35 -7.89 -14.42
C ALA A 44 -12.38 -7.28 -15.42
N GLY A 45 -12.00 -6.95 -16.66
CA GLY A 45 -12.92 -6.28 -17.60
C GLY A 45 -13.36 -4.92 -17.05
N VAL A 46 -14.66 -4.59 -17.10
CA VAL A 46 -15.23 -3.36 -16.48
C VAL A 46 -15.42 -3.47 -14.96
N HIS A 47 -14.95 -4.54 -14.33
CA HIS A 47 -15.06 -4.70 -12.89
C HIS A 47 -14.24 -3.62 -12.14
N PRO A 48 -14.74 -3.08 -11.01
CA PRO A 48 -14.09 -2.02 -10.23
C PRO A 48 -12.70 -2.39 -9.67
N GLU A 49 -12.24 -3.62 -9.89
CA GLU A 49 -10.89 -4.05 -9.50
C GLU A 49 -9.88 -4.02 -10.66
N ARG A 50 -10.31 -3.65 -11.88
CA ARG A 50 -9.43 -3.58 -13.06
C ARG A 50 -8.26 -2.64 -12.79
N GLY A 51 -7.04 -3.12 -13.07
CA GLY A 51 -5.81 -2.34 -12.94
C GLY A 51 -5.28 -2.21 -11.52
N ARG A 52 -5.95 -2.79 -10.52
CA ARG A 52 -5.47 -2.73 -9.13
C ARG A 52 -4.16 -3.48 -9.02
N VAL A 53 -3.08 -2.78 -8.65
CA VAL A 53 -1.88 -3.41 -8.09
C VAL A 53 -2.19 -3.71 -6.63
N THR A 54 -1.89 -4.92 -6.17
CA THR A 54 -2.29 -5.41 -4.84
C THR A 54 -1.11 -5.76 -3.94
N VAL A 55 0.12 -5.54 -4.43
CA VAL A 55 1.35 -5.85 -3.71
C VAL A 55 2.39 -4.75 -3.90
N ASP A 56 3.17 -4.53 -2.85
CA ASP A 56 4.24 -3.56 -2.78
C ASP A 56 5.46 -4.05 -3.56
N THR A 57 6.45 -3.18 -3.64
CA THR A 57 7.71 -3.46 -4.31
C THR A 57 8.77 -3.81 -3.28
N LEU A 58 9.83 -4.49 -3.72
CA LEU A 58 11.01 -4.78 -2.88
C LEU A 58 11.65 -3.51 -2.30
N ALA A 59 11.43 -2.35 -2.92
CA ALA A 59 11.85 -1.05 -2.40
C ALA A 59 11.19 -0.69 -1.06
N GLN A 60 9.89 -1.00 -0.89
CA GLN A 60 9.19 -0.73 0.37
C GLN A 60 9.69 -1.66 1.49
N TYR A 61 10.04 -2.90 1.14
CA TYR A 61 10.68 -3.84 2.06
C TYR A 61 12.11 -3.40 2.40
N GLU A 62 12.91 -2.95 1.43
CA GLU A 62 14.22 -2.37 1.67
C GLU A 62 14.15 -1.17 2.62
N LYS A 63 13.17 -0.28 2.42
CA LYS A 63 12.87 0.81 3.36
C LYS A 63 12.56 0.27 4.76
N LEU A 64 11.70 -0.74 4.90
CA LEU A 64 11.37 -1.36 6.19
C LEU A 64 12.64 -1.80 6.93
N ILE A 65 13.47 -2.62 6.28
CA ILE A 65 14.66 -3.19 6.91
C ILE A 65 15.67 -2.11 7.26
N ARG A 66 15.92 -1.16 6.35
CA ARG A 66 16.82 -0.03 6.59
C ARG A 66 16.37 0.79 7.81
N GLU A 67 15.07 1.09 7.90
CA GLU A 67 14.53 1.88 9.01
C GLU A 67 14.63 1.12 10.33
N LEU A 68 14.28 -0.17 10.37
CA LEU A 68 14.42 -1.02 11.56
C LEU A 68 15.88 -1.11 12.01
N ALA A 69 16.81 -1.32 11.07
CA ALA A 69 18.24 -1.39 11.36
C ALA A 69 18.83 -0.06 11.86
N SER A 70 18.15 1.07 11.62
CA SER A 70 18.56 2.37 12.14
C SER A 70 18.08 2.66 13.56
N ILE A 71 17.18 1.84 14.11
CA ILE A 71 16.65 2.02 15.47
C ILE A 71 17.70 1.60 16.49
N PRO A 72 18.14 2.50 17.40
CA PRO A 72 19.10 2.15 18.44
C PRO A 72 18.59 1.00 19.31
N ASN A 73 19.48 0.07 19.67
CA ASN A 73 19.21 -1.07 20.54
C ASN A 73 18.23 -2.12 19.98
N LEU A 74 17.77 -1.99 18.73
CA LEU A 74 17.04 -3.06 18.06
C LEU A 74 18.03 -4.09 17.50
N VAL A 75 17.81 -5.37 17.79
CA VAL A 75 18.68 -6.47 17.35
C VAL A 75 17.86 -7.52 16.60
N PHE A 76 18.30 -7.88 15.40
CA PHE A 76 17.66 -8.94 14.61
C PHE A 76 18.12 -10.32 15.06
N ILE A 77 17.16 -11.17 15.43
CA ILE A 77 17.39 -12.54 15.88
C ILE A 77 16.46 -13.48 15.11
N PRO A 78 16.97 -14.55 14.47
CA PRO A 78 16.13 -15.59 13.89
C PRO A 78 15.23 -16.25 14.95
N HIS A 79 14.03 -16.69 14.56
CA HIS A 79 13.08 -17.34 15.47
C HIS A 79 13.70 -18.53 16.24
N ALA A 80 14.54 -19.35 15.61
CA ALA A 80 15.25 -20.45 16.28
C ALA A 80 16.06 -20.01 17.51
N GLU A 81 16.57 -18.78 17.50
CA GLU A 81 17.47 -18.26 18.52
C GLU A 81 16.73 -17.50 19.62
N LEU A 82 15.44 -17.15 19.44
CA LEU A 82 14.68 -16.32 20.39
C LEU A 82 14.69 -16.85 21.84
N ASN A 83 14.48 -18.15 22.02
CA ASN A 83 14.45 -18.75 23.35
C ASN A 83 15.81 -18.70 24.07
N GLU A 84 16.89 -18.92 23.32
CA GLU A 84 18.25 -18.91 23.86
C GLU A 84 18.74 -17.48 24.12
N TYR A 85 18.46 -16.57 23.18
CA TYR A 85 18.81 -15.16 23.29
C TYR A 85 18.09 -14.47 24.44
N GLY A 86 16.82 -14.85 24.67
CA GLY A 86 15.98 -14.24 25.68
C GLY A 86 15.60 -12.81 25.30
N CYS A 87 15.46 -11.94 26.31
CA CYS A 87 15.03 -10.56 26.12
C CYS A 87 15.86 -9.63 27.00
N PRO A 88 17.06 -9.23 26.56
CA PRO A 88 17.92 -8.32 27.33
C PRO A 88 17.20 -7.02 27.70
N ALA A 89 17.47 -6.52 28.91
CA ALA A 89 16.79 -5.34 29.46
C ALA A 89 17.19 -4.03 28.78
N ASP A 90 18.21 -4.04 27.92
CA ASP A 90 18.76 -2.90 27.19
C ASP A 90 18.52 -2.97 25.68
N GLN A 91 17.79 -3.99 25.20
CA GLN A 91 17.52 -4.19 23.77
C GLN A 91 16.05 -4.46 23.45
N VAL A 92 15.68 -4.18 22.19
CA VAL A 92 14.46 -4.69 21.56
C VAL A 92 14.86 -5.82 20.63
N VAL A 93 14.40 -7.04 20.92
CA VAL A 93 14.71 -8.21 20.09
C VAL A 93 13.70 -8.30 18.96
N CYS A 94 14.13 -8.03 17.74
CA CYS A 94 13.30 -8.11 16.55
C CYS A 94 13.49 -9.46 15.87
N SER A 95 12.40 -10.17 15.62
CA SER A 95 12.41 -11.38 14.80
C SER A 95 11.41 -11.24 13.67
N ILE A 96 11.90 -11.32 12.44
CA ILE A 96 11.06 -11.32 11.25
C ILE A 96 10.89 -12.75 10.75
N ARG A 97 9.65 -13.18 10.68
CA ARG A 97 9.20 -14.44 10.10
C ARG A 97 8.68 -14.16 8.69
N HIS A 98 9.19 -14.89 7.71
CA HIS A 98 8.73 -14.85 6.32
C HIS A 98 7.88 -16.09 6.00
N ASP A 99 6.58 -15.91 5.81
CA ASP A 99 5.67 -16.96 5.35
C ASP A 99 5.75 -17.06 3.82
N VAL A 100 6.60 -17.96 3.32
CA VAL A 100 6.87 -18.10 1.90
C VAL A 100 5.78 -18.97 1.26
N ASP A 101 4.61 -18.39 1.01
CA ASP A 101 3.45 -19.14 0.50
C ASP A 101 3.46 -19.35 -1.02
N ALA A 102 4.05 -18.41 -1.77
CA ALA A 102 3.97 -18.40 -3.22
C ALA A 102 5.21 -17.82 -3.92
N ASP A 103 5.75 -16.72 -3.39
CA ASP A 103 6.78 -15.93 -4.08
C ASP A 103 8.19 -16.16 -3.54
N ILE A 104 8.76 -17.32 -3.84
CA ILE A 104 10.15 -17.66 -3.48
C ILE A 104 11.19 -16.69 -4.09
N ARG A 105 10.84 -15.99 -5.18
CA ARG A 105 11.74 -15.01 -5.80
C ARG A 105 11.81 -13.72 -5.00
N ALA A 106 10.67 -13.23 -4.53
CA ALA A 106 10.64 -12.12 -3.59
C ALA A 106 11.38 -12.50 -2.30
N ALA A 107 11.15 -13.70 -1.75
CA ALA A 107 11.82 -14.18 -0.54
C ALA A 107 13.36 -14.16 -0.64
N LEU A 108 13.92 -14.63 -1.75
CA LEU A 108 15.38 -14.56 -1.95
C LEU A 108 15.89 -13.11 -2.03
N ALA A 109 15.16 -12.23 -2.72
CA ALA A 109 15.54 -10.83 -2.82
C ALA A 109 15.41 -10.07 -1.48
N GLU A 110 14.42 -10.43 -0.66
CA GLU A 110 14.27 -9.96 0.72
C GLU A 110 15.47 -10.39 1.58
N ALA A 111 15.91 -11.65 1.48
CA ALA A 111 17.09 -12.15 2.20
C ALA A 111 18.37 -11.37 1.79
N GLU A 112 18.52 -11.09 0.50
CA GLU A 112 19.63 -10.25 0.00
C GLU A 112 19.56 -8.82 0.54
N ILE A 113 18.36 -8.24 0.69
CA ILE A 113 18.15 -6.92 1.32
C ILE A 113 18.56 -6.98 2.79
N GLU A 114 18.06 -7.96 3.53
CA GLU A 114 18.33 -8.11 4.96
C GLU A 114 19.81 -8.28 5.26
N GLN A 115 20.52 -9.11 4.49
CA GLN A 115 21.97 -9.27 4.63
C GLN A 115 22.70 -7.93 4.46
N ARG A 116 22.30 -7.07 3.51
CA ARG A 116 22.94 -5.75 3.29
C ARG A 116 22.83 -4.83 4.50
N TYR A 117 21.79 -4.98 5.32
CA TYR A 117 21.57 -4.20 6.54
C TYR A 117 21.91 -4.97 7.82
N GLY A 118 22.56 -6.14 7.70
CA GLY A 118 22.97 -6.95 8.85
C GLY A 118 21.80 -7.61 9.61
N ALA A 119 20.62 -7.70 8.99
CA ALA A 119 19.47 -8.38 9.57
C ALA A 119 19.57 -9.90 9.35
N ARG A 120 19.28 -10.68 10.40
CA ARG A 120 19.17 -12.14 10.35
C ARG A 120 17.75 -12.53 10.78
N THR A 121 17.07 -13.29 9.95
CA THR A 121 15.62 -13.52 10.04
C THR A 121 15.29 -14.96 9.63
N SER A 122 14.01 -15.33 9.63
CA SER A 122 13.57 -16.72 9.41
C SER A 122 12.62 -16.83 8.22
N TYR A 123 12.87 -17.81 7.35
CA TYR A 123 12.06 -18.11 6.16
C TYR A 123 11.40 -19.47 6.29
N TYR A 124 10.07 -19.49 6.26
CA TYR A 124 9.26 -20.68 6.40
C TYR A 124 8.79 -21.14 5.02
N ILE A 125 9.39 -22.21 4.53
CA ILE A 125 9.14 -22.75 3.19
C ILE A 125 7.90 -23.64 3.24
N LEU A 126 6.85 -23.28 2.49
CA LEU A 126 5.61 -24.03 2.44
C LEU A 126 5.70 -25.22 1.48
N HIS A 127 5.71 -26.44 2.03
CA HIS A 127 5.78 -27.68 1.26
C HIS A 127 4.55 -27.96 0.35
N THR A 128 3.46 -27.19 0.49
CA THR A 128 2.29 -27.24 -0.39
C THR A 128 2.26 -26.10 -1.42
N ALA A 129 3.27 -25.21 -1.42
CA ALA A 129 3.32 -24.07 -2.32
C ALA A 129 3.61 -24.48 -3.77
N PRO A 130 3.11 -23.72 -4.78
CA PRO A 130 3.35 -24.02 -6.20
C PRO A 130 4.83 -23.99 -6.61
N TYR A 131 5.66 -23.20 -5.92
CA TYR A 131 7.11 -23.19 -6.17
C TYR A 131 7.80 -24.43 -5.60
N TYR A 132 7.20 -25.09 -4.59
CA TYR A 132 7.74 -26.29 -3.97
C TYR A 132 7.44 -27.53 -4.80
N GLY A 133 6.26 -27.59 -5.40
CA GLY A 133 5.86 -28.70 -6.26
C GLY A 133 4.40 -28.61 -6.69
N THR A 134 3.93 -29.64 -7.38
CA THR A 134 2.52 -29.76 -7.78
C THR A 134 2.03 -31.18 -7.59
N TRP A 135 0.73 -31.36 -7.39
CA TRP A 135 0.14 -32.67 -7.18
C TRP A 135 -0.45 -33.23 -8.47
N ILE A 136 -0.01 -34.43 -8.86
CA ILE A 136 -0.49 -35.14 -10.05
C ILE A 136 -0.83 -36.57 -9.64
N ASP A 137 -2.09 -36.97 -9.81
CA ASP A 137 -2.57 -38.32 -9.50
C ASP A 137 -2.23 -38.82 -8.08
N GLY A 138 -2.29 -37.91 -7.10
CA GLY A 138 -1.98 -38.20 -5.70
C GLY A 138 -0.49 -38.32 -5.37
N VAL A 139 0.39 -38.01 -6.32
CA VAL A 139 1.84 -37.93 -6.14
C VAL A 139 2.29 -36.47 -6.15
N HIS A 140 3.08 -36.07 -5.17
CA HIS A 140 3.69 -34.75 -5.13
C HIS A 140 4.90 -34.72 -6.06
N LYS A 141 4.79 -33.97 -7.16
CA LYS A 141 5.91 -33.66 -8.06
C LYS A 141 6.70 -32.49 -7.46
N ARG A 142 7.62 -32.80 -6.55
CA ARG A 142 8.46 -31.82 -5.85
C ARG A 142 9.49 -31.23 -6.82
N ASN A 143 9.73 -29.93 -6.73
CA ASN A 143 10.74 -29.23 -7.51
C ASN A 143 12.09 -29.33 -6.77
N ASP A 144 12.77 -30.48 -6.86
CA ASP A 144 14.01 -30.71 -6.09
C ASP A 144 15.10 -29.66 -6.37
N CYS A 145 15.08 -29.06 -7.58
CA CYS A 145 15.97 -27.97 -7.95
C CYS A 145 15.89 -26.75 -6.99
N MET A 146 14.76 -26.55 -6.31
CA MET A 146 14.54 -25.41 -5.42
C MET A 146 15.31 -25.49 -4.11
N ALA A 147 15.81 -26.68 -3.73
CA ALA A 147 16.73 -26.82 -2.60
C ALA A 147 17.97 -25.91 -2.72
N HIS A 148 18.41 -25.64 -3.95
CA HIS A 148 19.48 -24.67 -4.19
C HIS A 148 19.12 -23.26 -3.70
N VAL A 149 17.91 -22.78 -3.97
CA VAL A 149 17.45 -21.44 -3.59
C VAL A 149 17.29 -21.33 -2.08
N TYR A 150 16.78 -22.38 -1.42
CA TYR A 150 16.68 -22.41 0.04
C TYR A 150 18.06 -22.33 0.70
N ARG A 151 19.06 -23.02 0.14
CA ARG A 151 20.44 -22.91 0.61
C ARG A 151 21.01 -21.52 0.41
N GLN A 152 20.71 -20.85 -0.71
CA GLN A 152 21.14 -19.46 -0.92
C GLN A 152 20.64 -18.55 0.20
N ILE A 153 19.37 -18.66 0.60
CA ILE A 153 18.81 -17.89 1.72
C ILE A 153 19.53 -18.25 3.04
N GLN A 154 19.80 -19.53 3.30
CA GLN A 154 20.56 -19.94 4.49
C GLN A 154 22.00 -19.40 4.49
N ASP A 155 22.68 -19.46 3.34
CA ASP A 155 24.06 -19.00 3.15
C ASP A 155 24.19 -17.48 3.31
N LEU A 156 23.09 -16.74 3.10
CA LEU A 156 23.01 -15.31 3.40
C LEU A 156 22.97 -15.00 4.91
N GLY A 157 22.77 -16.02 5.77
CA GLY A 157 22.79 -15.93 7.24
C GLY A 157 21.42 -16.08 7.92
N HIS A 158 20.38 -16.40 7.14
CA HIS A 158 19.00 -16.54 7.60
C HIS A 158 18.70 -17.98 8.02
N GLU A 159 17.66 -18.13 8.86
CA GLU A 159 17.09 -19.43 9.17
C GLU A 159 16.18 -19.92 8.04
N ILE A 160 16.26 -21.20 7.71
CA ILE A 160 15.25 -21.92 6.93
C ILE A 160 14.49 -22.88 7.85
N ALA A 161 13.16 -22.79 7.82
CA ALA A 161 12.27 -23.66 8.56
C ALA A 161 11.09 -24.10 7.68
N LEU A 162 10.30 -25.08 8.15
CA LEU A 162 9.18 -25.60 7.38
C LEU A 162 7.87 -24.88 7.74
N HIS A 163 7.18 -24.34 6.72
CA HIS A 163 5.80 -23.90 6.86
C HIS A 163 4.86 -25.10 6.66
N THR A 164 4.28 -25.59 7.75
CA THR A 164 3.55 -26.86 7.78
C THR A 164 2.08 -26.67 7.46
N ASP A 165 1.55 -27.51 6.58
CA ASP A 165 0.14 -27.53 6.18
C ASP A 165 -0.45 -28.96 6.09
N PRO A 166 -0.20 -29.83 7.08
CA PRO A 166 -0.65 -31.23 7.03
C PRO A 166 -2.17 -31.37 7.03
N LEU A 167 -2.91 -30.42 7.63
CA LEU A 167 -4.37 -30.46 7.61
C LEU A 167 -4.93 -30.27 6.21
N HIS A 168 -4.27 -29.48 5.33
CA HIS A 168 -4.64 -29.43 3.92
C HIS A 168 -4.58 -30.81 3.26
N LEU A 169 -3.48 -31.53 3.50
CA LEU A 169 -3.25 -32.84 2.90
C LEU A 169 -4.29 -33.86 3.37
N TYR A 170 -4.62 -33.89 4.66
CA TYR A 170 -5.68 -34.77 5.17
C TYR A 170 -7.06 -34.37 4.66
N GLN A 171 -7.45 -33.11 4.86
CA GLN A 171 -8.83 -32.67 4.66
C GLN A 171 -9.18 -32.51 3.17
N ASN A 172 -8.27 -31.97 2.37
CA ASN A 172 -8.53 -31.63 0.96
C ASN A 172 -8.02 -32.69 -0.01
N MET A 173 -6.91 -33.36 0.33
CA MET A 173 -6.25 -34.30 -0.59
C MET A 173 -6.42 -35.76 -0.21
N ARG A 174 -6.84 -36.04 1.03
CA ARG A 174 -6.91 -37.40 1.61
C ARG A 174 -5.56 -38.11 1.58
N ILE A 175 -4.50 -37.36 1.85
CA ILE A 175 -3.12 -37.83 1.89
C ILE A 175 -2.61 -37.70 3.33
N ASP A 176 -1.72 -38.59 3.75
CA ASP A 176 -1.12 -38.57 5.08
C ASP A 176 -0.23 -37.33 5.28
N GLY A 177 -0.81 -36.27 5.85
CA GLY A 177 -0.11 -35.02 6.10
C GLY A 177 1.01 -35.13 7.13
N ALA A 178 0.89 -36.02 8.12
CA ALA A 178 1.95 -36.24 9.10
C ALA A 178 3.17 -36.94 8.46
N GLN A 179 2.92 -37.92 7.58
CA GLN A 179 3.99 -38.52 6.78
C GLN A 179 4.69 -37.47 5.92
N ALA A 180 3.94 -36.59 5.24
CA ALA A 180 4.51 -35.53 4.43
C ALA A 180 5.44 -34.59 5.21
N VAL A 181 5.02 -34.10 6.39
CA VAL A 181 5.86 -33.24 7.23
C VAL A 181 7.18 -33.91 7.61
N ARG A 182 7.14 -35.19 8.00
CA ARG A 182 8.35 -35.95 8.35
C ARG A 182 9.30 -36.08 7.16
N GLU A 183 8.78 -36.54 6.02
CA GLU A 183 9.59 -36.77 4.81
C GLU A 183 10.18 -35.48 4.25
N GLU A 184 9.45 -34.36 4.30
CA GLU A 184 9.96 -33.08 3.80
C GLU A 184 11.02 -32.46 4.73
N ILE A 185 10.90 -32.60 6.06
CA ILE A 185 11.98 -32.21 6.99
C ILE A 185 13.24 -33.02 6.72
N GLU A 186 13.10 -34.35 6.59
CA GLU A 186 14.23 -35.25 6.29
C GLU A 186 14.88 -34.90 4.95
N TRP A 187 14.07 -34.67 3.90
CA TRP A 187 14.58 -34.28 2.59
C TRP A 187 15.31 -32.93 2.64
N LEU A 188 14.73 -31.88 3.24
CA LEU A 188 15.37 -30.57 3.35
C LEU A 188 16.74 -30.67 4.06
N ARG A 189 16.83 -31.46 5.15
CA ARG A 189 18.10 -31.71 5.85
C ARG A 189 19.10 -32.49 4.98
N ALA A 190 18.65 -33.48 4.23
CA ALA A 190 19.49 -34.20 3.27
C ALA A 190 20.01 -33.29 2.15
N GLN A 191 19.33 -32.17 1.87
CA GLN A 191 19.79 -31.12 0.97
C GLN A 191 20.76 -30.10 1.62
N GLY A 192 21.19 -30.31 2.87
CA GLY A 192 22.14 -29.43 3.58
C GLY A 192 21.51 -28.23 4.29
N LEU A 193 20.19 -28.24 4.51
CA LEU A 193 19.50 -27.20 5.27
C LEU A 193 19.43 -27.57 6.76
N THR A 194 19.57 -26.57 7.62
CA THR A 194 19.43 -26.70 9.07
C THR A 194 17.99 -26.43 9.47
N ILE A 195 17.15 -27.47 9.42
CA ILE A 195 15.74 -27.36 9.82
C ILE A 195 15.61 -27.67 11.31
N THR A 196 15.39 -26.65 12.14
CA THR A 196 15.18 -26.78 13.59
C THR A 196 13.79 -26.33 14.03
N GLY A 197 13.03 -25.65 13.18
CA GLY A 197 11.73 -25.10 13.51
C GLY A 197 10.65 -25.38 12.48
N THR A 198 9.41 -25.15 12.91
CA THR A 198 8.25 -25.13 12.01
C THR A 198 7.34 -23.96 12.33
N VAL A 199 6.50 -23.57 11.38
CA VAL A 199 5.30 -22.81 11.69
C VAL A 199 4.10 -23.32 10.92
N ALA A 200 2.96 -23.42 11.58
CA ALA A 200 1.68 -23.74 10.96
C ALA A 200 1.23 -22.69 9.93
N HIS A 201 0.93 -23.14 8.72
CA HIS A 201 0.25 -22.38 7.67
C HIS A 201 -1.27 -22.41 7.88
N ASN A 202 -1.99 -21.39 7.40
CA ASN A 202 -3.43 -21.26 7.59
C ASN A 202 -3.85 -21.32 9.08
N SER A 203 -5.15 -21.24 9.33
CA SER A 203 -5.67 -21.19 10.69
C SER A 203 -7.02 -21.88 10.82
N ALA A 204 -7.53 -21.91 12.04
CA ALA A 204 -8.78 -22.55 12.39
C ALA A 204 -10.01 -22.18 11.53
N PRO A 205 -10.19 -20.95 11.01
CA PRO A 205 -11.26 -20.64 10.05
C PRO A 205 -11.29 -21.52 8.79
N ILE A 206 -10.14 -22.08 8.39
CA ILE A 206 -10.04 -22.92 7.18
C ILE A 206 -10.26 -24.41 7.51
N TYR A 207 -9.70 -24.90 8.60
CA TYR A 207 -9.64 -26.34 8.92
C TYR A 207 -10.47 -26.78 10.12
N GLY A 208 -11.15 -25.85 10.80
CA GLY A 208 -11.82 -26.09 12.07
C GLY A 208 -10.88 -26.01 13.28
N ILE A 209 -9.57 -25.98 13.06
CA ILE A 209 -8.52 -25.95 14.08
C ILE A 209 -7.21 -25.40 13.49
N GLU A 210 -6.32 -24.91 14.34
CA GLU A 210 -5.00 -24.42 13.92
C GLU A 210 -4.11 -25.58 13.44
N ASN A 211 -3.31 -25.36 12.39
CA ASN A 211 -2.50 -26.42 11.78
C ASN A 211 -1.46 -27.03 12.73
N PHE A 212 -0.94 -26.24 13.69
CA PHE A 212 0.01 -26.75 14.68
C PHE A 212 -0.63 -27.83 15.57
N ALA A 213 -1.95 -27.97 15.60
CA ALA A 213 -2.62 -29.01 16.39
C ALA A 213 -2.28 -30.44 15.94
N ILE A 214 -1.64 -30.59 14.77
CA ILE A 214 -1.02 -31.85 14.33
C ILE A 214 0.05 -32.36 15.32
N PHE A 215 0.71 -31.45 16.06
CA PHE A 215 1.76 -31.79 17.01
C PHE A 215 1.19 -32.17 18.38
N LYS A 216 1.89 -33.07 19.08
CA LYS A 216 1.61 -33.47 20.47
C LYS A 216 1.69 -32.24 21.38
N GLY A 217 0.85 -32.21 22.42
CA GLY A 217 0.88 -31.16 23.45
C GLY A 217 0.40 -29.76 23.03
N LYS A 218 0.14 -29.50 21.74
CA LYS A 218 -0.41 -28.21 21.31
C LYS A 218 -1.89 -28.05 21.69
N ASN A 219 -2.37 -26.81 21.80
CA ASN A 219 -3.77 -26.53 22.11
C ASN A 219 -4.68 -27.03 20.99
N ARG A 220 -5.57 -27.98 21.31
CA ARG A 220 -6.57 -28.55 20.38
C ARG A 220 -8.00 -28.09 20.64
N ARG A 221 -8.18 -27.05 21.47
CA ARG A 221 -9.50 -26.61 21.93
C ARG A 221 -10.04 -25.46 21.08
N GLY A 222 -10.65 -25.81 19.94
CA GLY A 222 -11.57 -24.95 19.20
C GLY A 222 -10.96 -23.95 18.20
N LEU A 223 -11.88 -23.19 17.58
CA LEU A 223 -11.72 -22.44 16.32
C LEU A 223 -10.89 -21.14 16.37
N ALA A 224 -10.27 -20.77 17.51
CA ALA A 224 -9.64 -19.46 17.63
C ALA A 224 -8.34 -19.47 18.44
N LEU A 225 -7.34 -18.75 17.93
CA LEU A 225 -6.23 -18.17 18.70
C LEU A 225 -6.77 -17.47 19.97
N GLY A 226 -6.86 -18.21 21.07
CA GLY A 226 -7.15 -17.68 22.40
C GLY A 226 -8.38 -18.21 23.12
N SER A 227 -8.99 -19.33 22.72
CA SER A 227 -9.72 -20.19 23.66
C SER A 227 -8.69 -20.86 24.58
N ARG A 228 -8.38 -20.17 25.69
CA ARG A 228 -7.65 -20.76 26.81
C ARG A 228 -8.60 -21.76 27.46
N GLY A 229 -8.49 -23.03 27.10
CA GLY A 229 -9.11 -24.05 27.91
C GLY A 229 -8.40 -24.14 29.26
N GLU A 230 -9.17 -24.28 30.34
CA GLU A 230 -8.65 -24.52 31.70
C GLU A 230 -7.89 -25.86 31.74
N PRO A 231 -6.78 -26.02 32.47
CA PRO A 231 -6.13 -27.31 32.64
C PRO A 231 -7.16 -28.37 33.13
N GLY A 232 -7.47 -29.40 32.31
CA GLY A 232 -8.48 -30.42 32.66
C GLY A 232 -9.38 -30.93 31.53
N ASP A 233 -9.77 -30.11 30.54
CA ASP A 233 -10.65 -30.60 29.46
C ASP A 233 -9.94 -31.58 28.49
N GLU A 234 -10.67 -32.59 28.02
CA GLU A 234 -10.18 -33.60 27.08
C GLU A 234 -9.66 -32.97 25.77
N LEU A 235 -8.46 -33.37 25.34
CA LEU A 235 -7.93 -33.02 24.03
C LEU A 235 -8.70 -33.82 22.97
N ILE A 236 -9.12 -33.18 21.89
CA ILE A 236 -9.64 -33.90 20.73
C ILE A 236 -8.47 -34.47 19.93
N ASP A 237 -8.57 -35.74 19.53
CA ASP A 237 -7.54 -36.45 18.74
C ASP A 237 -7.82 -36.40 17.24
N GLU A 238 -8.98 -35.87 16.85
CA GLU A 238 -9.40 -35.70 15.46
C GLU A 238 -10.30 -34.48 15.30
N ILE A 239 -10.36 -33.94 14.08
CA ILE A 239 -11.25 -32.85 13.70
C ILE A 239 -12.05 -33.24 12.45
N VAL A 240 -13.35 -32.94 12.47
CA VAL A 240 -14.20 -32.97 11.27
C VAL A 240 -14.73 -31.57 11.01
N HIS A 241 -14.26 -30.93 9.94
CA HIS A 241 -14.68 -29.59 9.53
C HIS A 241 -15.21 -29.62 8.09
N ASN A 242 -16.42 -29.13 7.87
CA ASN A 242 -17.09 -29.16 6.55
C ASN A 242 -17.10 -30.56 5.90
N GLY A 243 -17.26 -31.61 6.72
CA GLY A 243 -17.27 -33.00 6.29
C GLY A 243 -15.89 -33.57 5.91
N LYS A 244 -14.81 -32.85 6.17
CA LYS A 244 -13.42 -33.27 5.95
C LYS A 244 -12.77 -33.62 7.29
N TRP A 245 -12.04 -34.73 7.32
CA TRP A 245 -11.45 -35.29 8.53
C TRP A 245 -9.93 -35.10 8.56
N ALA A 246 -9.35 -34.90 9.75
CA ALA A 246 -7.91 -34.98 9.98
C ALA A 246 -7.61 -35.45 11.41
N PRO A 247 -6.51 -36.21 11.61
CA PRO A 247 -6.03 -36.55 12.94
C PRO A 247 -5.26 -35.36 13.54
N LEU A 248 -5.16 -35.33 14.87
CA LEU A 248 -4.46 -34.32 15.63
C LEU A 248 -3.47 -35.00 16.58
N GLY A 249 -2.37 -34.33 16.91
CA GLY A 249 -1.41 -34.86 17.86
C GLY A 249 -0.59 -36.06 17.43
N VAL A 250 -0.49 -36.31 16.13
CA VAL A 250 0.19 -37.48 15.58
C VAL A 250 1.67 -37.22 15.28
N LEU A 251 2.13 -35.97 15.39
CA LEU A 251 3.54 -35.60 15.26
C LEU A 251 4.15 -35.18 16.61
N ASP A 252 5.42 -35.49 16.81
CA ASP A 252 6.19 -35.06 17.98
C ASP A 252 7.37 -34.22 17.51
N GLU A 253 7.46 -32.98 17.99
CA GLU A 253 8.53 -32.05 17.59
C GLU A 253 9.91 -32.61 17.95
N ALA A 254 10.05 -33.21 19.13
CA ALA A 254 11.33 -33.75 19.59
C ALA A 254 11.78 -34.95 18.76
N GLU A 255 10.85 -35.85 18.39
CA GLU A 255 11.15 -36.99 17.51
C GLU A 255 11.58 -36.52 16.11
N LEU A 256 11.07 -35.38 15.65
CA LEU A 256 11.46 -34.75 14.39
C LEU A 256 12.74 -33.89 14.51
N GLY A 257 13.34 -33.78 15.69
CA GLY A 257 14.49 -32.90 15.94
C GLY A 257 14.17 -31.41 15.80
N LEU A 258 12.93 -31.02 16.03
CA LEU A 258 12.48 -29.64 16.06
C LEU A 258 12.59 -29.09 17.49
N THR A 259 13.00 -27.83 17.61
CA THR A 259 13.16 -27.13 18.89
C THR A 259 12.02 -26.16 19.17
N TYR A 260 11.23 -25.80 18.15
CA TYR A 260 10.10 -24.88 18.31
C TYR A 260 9.03 -25.01 17.20
N GLU A 261 7.82 -24.54 17.52
CA GLU A 261 6.79 -24.11 16.57
C GLU A 261 6.56 -22.61 16.78
N GLY A 262 6.70 -21.80 15.73
CA GLY A 262 6.83 -20.35 15.92
C GLY A 262 5.58 -19.64 16.44
N ASN A 263 4.38 -20.25 16.37
CA ASN A 263 3.20 -19.65 16.99
C ASN A 263 3.19 -19.81 18.53
N ASP A 264 4.06 -20.65 19.10
CA ASP A 264 4.18 -20.76 20.56
C ASP A 264 4.84 -19.54 21.21
N PHE A 265 5.63 -18.76 20.47
CA PHE A 265 6.21 -17.52 21.00
C PHE A 265 5.12 -16.56 21.46
N PHE A 266 4.01 -16.43 20.72
CA PHE A 266 2.86 -15.59 21.09
C PHE A 266 2.15 -16.02 22.38
N ARG A 267 2.52 -17.16 22.97
CA ARG A 267 1.95 -17.70 24.21
C ARG A 267 2.84 -17.51 25.43
N ARG A 268 4.06 -17.01 25.25
CA ARG A 268 4.97 -16.67 26.35
C ARG A 268 4.32 -15.62 27.25
N LYS A 269 4.44 -15.82 28.56
CA LYS A 269 3.86 -14.92 29.59
C LYS A 269 4.91 -14.07 30.29
N ASP A 270 6.15 -14.50 30.16
CA ASP A 270 7.34 -13.99 30.81
C ASP A 270 8.07 -12.93 29.98
N VAL A 271 7.67 -12.74 28.72
CA VAL A 271 8.22 -11.72 27.82
C VAL A 271 7.08 -10.87 27.25
N ARG A 272 7.32 -9.56 27.14
CA ARG A 272 6.40 -8.66 26.45
C ARG A 272 6.60 -8.79 24.95
N ILE A 273 5.51 -9.04 24.23
CA ILE A 273 5.52 -9.27 22.79
C ILE A 273 4.66 -8.23 22.09
N GLU A 274 5.26 -7.59 21.10
CA GLU A 274 4.60 -6.74 20.11
C GLU A 274 4.58 -7.49 18.79
N TYR A 275 3.44 -7.48 18.11
CA TYR A 275 3.22 -8.28 16.91
C TYR A 275 2.74 -7.43 15.75
N GLY A 276 3.45 -7.52 14.64
CA GLY A 276 3.06 -6.95 13.35
C GLY A 276 2.94 -8.03 12.29
N ALA A 277 1.93 -7.94 11.43
CA ALA A 277 1.83 -8.81 10.26
C ALA A 277 1.38 -8.06 9.02
N THR A 278 2.08 -8.26 7.91
CA THR A 278 1.64 -7.73 6.61
C THR A 278 0.39 -8.47 6.15
N ARG A 279 -0.60 -7.70 5.70
CA ARG A 279 -1.90 -8.23 5.24
C ARG A 279 -2.28 -7.71 3.86
N PHE A 280 -1.71 -6.59 3.45
CA PHE A 280 -1.91 -5.99 2.13
C PHE A 280 -0.83 -4.91 1.87
N LEU A 281 -0.91 -4.24 0.71
CA LEU A 281 -0.17 -3.01 0.39
C LEU A 281 -0.10 -2.07 1.58
N ASN A 282 1.11 -1.82 2.07
CA ASN A 282 1.42 -0.97 3.21
C ASN A 282 0.46 -1.11 4.40
N ARG A 283 -0.08 -2.32 4.65
CA ARG A 283 -1.14 -2.54 5.63
C ARG A 283 -0.71 -3.61 6.63
N TRP A 284 -0.34 -3.15 7.82
CA TRP A 284 0.16 -3.97 8.91
C TRP A 284 -0.92 -4.20 9.95
N ARG A 285 -1.37 -5.44 10.12
CA ARG A 285 -2.08 -5.80 11.35
C ARG A 285 -1.12 -5.59 12.51
N TRP A 286 -1.48 -4.72 13.44
CA TRP A 286 -0.61 -4.31 14.52
C TRP A 286 -1.29 -4.51 15.87
N ASP A 287 -0.84 -5.53 16.59
CA ASP A 287 -1.43 -5.94 17.86
C ASP A 287 -0.54 -5.44 19.01
N HIS A 288 -0.82 -4.24 19.52
CA HIS A 288 -0.13 -3.70 20.69
C HIS A 288 -0.58 -4.43 21.94
N HIS A 289 0.35 -5.06 22.66
CA HIS A 289 0.05 -5.94 23.79
C HIS A 289 -1.04 -6.99 23.48
N LEU A 290 -0.64 -8.19 23.04
CA LEU A 290 -1.52 -9.35 22.80
C LEU A 290 -2.46 -9.74 23.97
N THR A 291 -2.33 -9.13 25.14
CA THR A 291 -3.23 -9.28 26.30
C THR A 291 -4.34 -8.22 26.41
N GLN A 292 -4.20 -7.03 25.79
CA GLN A 292 -5.15 -5.92 25.92
C GLN A 292 -6.11 -5.77 24.72
N TRP A 293 -5.80 -6.34 23.56
CA TRP A 293 -6.57 -6.20 22.31
C TRP A 293 -8.06 -6.59 22.40
N ARG A 294 -8.47 -7.41 23.37
CA ARG A 294 -9.89 -7.77 23.58
C ARG A 294 -10.71 -6.65 24.25
N LYS A 295 -10.04 -5.60 24.75
CA LYS A 295 -10.68 -4.54 25.55
C LYS A 295 -10.84 -3.22 24.80
N THR A 296 -10.12 -2.99 23.70
CA THR A 296 -10.31 -1.79 22.88
C THR A 296 -11.63 -1.91 22.09
N LYS A 297 -12.58 -1.06 22.47
CA LYS A 297 -13.96 -1.03 21.97
C LYS A 297 -14.16 -0.13 20.76
N ASP A 298 -13.10 0.52 20.26
CA ASP A 298 -13.25 1.43 19.13
C ASP A 298 -13.03 0.68 17.81
N PRO A 299 -14.09 0.30 17.07
CA PRO A 299 -13.94 -0.25 15.73
C PRO A 299 -13.30 0.74 14.73
N ALA A 300 -13.21 2.04 15.07
CA ALA A 300 -12.57 3.06 14.24
C ALA A 300 -11.04 3.16 14.43
N GLU A 301 -10.47 2.59 15.50
CA GLU A 301 -9.03 2.33 15.52
C GLU A 301 -8.75 1.11 14.65
N ASP A 302 -8.46 1.39 13.38
CA ASP A 302 -8.10 0.41 12.37
C ASP A 302 -7.02 -0.51 12.97
N ARG A 303 -7.33 -1.81 13.09
CA ARG A 303 -6.37 -2.87 13.50
C ARG A 303 -5.13 -2.92 12.60
N PHE A 304 -5.20 -2.16 11.52
CA PHE A 304 -4.20 -2.01 10.52
C PHE A 304 -3.61 -0.60 10.57
N ILE A 305 -2.28 -0.53 10.53
CA ILE A 305 -1.55 0.72 10.40
C ILE A 305 -0.65 0.65 9.17
N ASP A 306 -0.26 1.83 8.68
CA ASP A 306 0.77 1.94 7.65
C ASP A 306 2.17 1.64 8.23
N GLN A 307 3.12 1.26 7.35
CA GLN A 307 4.48 0.92 7.75
C GLN A 307 5.19 2.09 8.44
N GLU A 308 4.94 3.33 8.01
CA GLU A 308 5.53 4.52 8.61
C GLU A 308 5.11 4.68 10.09
N ARG A 309 3.82 4.55 10.40
CA ARG A 309 3.27 4.59 11.76
C ARG A 309 3.77 3.40 12.59
N MET A 310 3.86 2.22 12.00
CA MET A 310 4.43 1.05 12.66
C MET A 310 5.89 1.32 13.10
N LEU A 311 6.71 1.83 12.18
CA LEU A 311 8.11 2.17 12.46
C LEU A 311 8.22 3.27 13.52
N GLU A 312 7.37 4.29 13.50
CA GLU A 312 7.32 5.32 14.54
C GLU A 312 7.02 4.71 15.92
N GLN A 313 6.06 3.79 16.00
CA GLN A 313 5.74 3.10 17.24
C GLN A 313 6.90 2.21 17.72
N ILE A 314 7.57 1.48 16.82
CA ILE A 314 8.74 0.67 17.16
C ILE A 314 9.87 1.56 17.71
N ARG A 315 10.10 2.75 17.13
CA ARG A 315 11.09 3.71 17.65
C ARG A 315 10.78 4.19 19.07
N SER A 316 9.52 4.12 19.49
CA SER A 316 9.09 4.47 20.85
C SER A 316 9.16 3.32 21.85
N PHE A 317 9.51 2.10 21.40
CA PHE A 317 9.58 0.95 22.29
C PHE A 317 10.72 1.10 23.28
N GLU A 318 10.41 0.83 24.55
CA GLU A 318 11.42 0.64 25.57
C GLU A 318 12.13 -0.70 25.33
N PRO A 319 13.40 -0.84 25.75
CA PRO A 319 14.07 -2.12 25.87
C PRO A 319 13.32 -3.17 26.70
N GLY A 320 13.61 -4.46 26.48
CA GLY A 320 12.99 -5.59 27.19
C GLY A 320 11.76 -6.19 26.49
N TYR A 321 11.70 -6.10 25.16
CA TYR A 321 10.55 -6.53 24.35
C TYR A 321 11.01 -7.46 23.22
N TRP A 322 10.12 -8.38 22.87
CA TRP A 322 10.16 -9.06 21.58
C TRP A 322 9.25 -8.35 20.60
N LEU A 323 9.81 -7.90 19.49
CA LEU A 323 9.09 -7.47 18.31
C LEU A 323 9.06 -8.64 17.32
N ILE A 324 7.88 -9.23 17.09
CA ILE A 324 7.71 -10.30 16.11
C ILE A 324 6.96 -9.74 14.90
N LEU A 325 7.64 -9.69 13.76
CA LEU A 325 7.05 -9.30 12.48
C LEU A 325 6.78 -10.54 11.63
N ASN A 326 5.59 -10.65 11.06
CA ASN A 326 5.28 -11.63 10.03
C ASN A 326 5.15 -10.91 8.67
N VAL A 327 6.03 -11.28 7.74
CA VAL A 327 6.04 -10.80 6.37
C VAL A 327 5.67 -11.95 5.44
N HIS A 328 4.78 -11.71 4.48
CA HIS A 328 4.61 -12.63 3.35
C HIS A 328 5.33 -12.02 2.14
N PRO A 329 6.38 -12.66 1.59
CA PRO A 329 7.15 -12.09 0.47
C PRO A 329 6.30 -11.74 -0.76
N LEU A 330 5.17 -12.44 -0.94
CA LEU A 330 4.23 -12.15 -2.02
C LEU A 330 3.69 -10.71 -1.95
N TYR A 331 3.62 -10.09 -0.78
CA TYR A 331 3.14 -8.71 -0.62
C TYR A 331 4.18 -7.66 -1.01
N TYR A 332 5.44 -8.02 -1.29
CA TYR A 332 6.49 -7.11 -1.78
C TYR A 332 7.03 -7.49 -3.17
N GLY A 333 6.46 -8.56 -3.77
CA GLY A 333 6.87 -9.12 -5.05
C GLY A 333 6.22 -8.48 -6.28
N SER A 334 5.86 -7.20 -6.26
CA SER A 334 5.16 -6.58 -7.40
C SER A 334 5.91 -6.75 -8.72
N ARG A 335 5.18 -7.02 -9.80
CA ARG A 335 5.72 -7.27 -11.14
C ARG A 335 4.99 -6.40 -12.15
N HIS A 336 5.74 -5.89 -13.12
CA HIS A 336 5.17 -5.13 -14.24
C HIS A 336 4.81 -6.02 -15.44
N SER A 337 5.23 -7.29 -15.45
CA SER A 337 4.85 -8.27 -16.48
C SER A 337 4.89 -9.72 -15.96
N ARG A 338 4.26 -10.63 -16.70
CA ARG A 338 4.18 -12.09 -16.41
C ARG A 338 5.53 -12.80 -16.38
N THR A 339 6.53 -12.28 -17.07
CA THR A 339 7.81 -12.99 -17.29
C THR A 339 8.94 -12.43 -16.45
N THR A 340 8.76 -11.23 -15.89
CA THR A 340 9.81 -10.53 -15.15
C THR A 340 9.79 -10.87 -13.68
N ALA A 341 10.97 -10.92 -13.07
CA ALA A 341 11.10 -10.92 -11.62
C ALA A 341 10.53 -9.62 -11.03
N PRO A 342 10.27 -9.57 -9.70
CA PRO A 342 9.99 -8.31 -9.02
C PRO A 342 11.13 -7.33 -9.33
N PRO A 343 10.84 -6.17 -9.91
CA PRO A 343 11.90 -5.28 -10.34
C PRO A 343 12.47 -4.54 -9.15
N ALA A 344 13.79 -4.40 -9.12
CA ALA A 344 14.43 -3.52 -8.13
C ALA A 344 14.11 -2.05 -8.40
N ARG A 345 14.09 -1.64 -9.68
CA ARG A 345 13.88 -0.25 -10.13
C ARG A 345 13.21 -0.21 -11.49
N ILE A 346 12.09 0.50 -11.62
CA ILE A 346 11.46 0.82 -12.90
C ILE A 346 10.99 2.26 -12.86
N ARG A 347 11.40 3.02 -13.87
CA ARG A 347 10.70 4.25 -14.23
C ARG A 347 10.09 4.05 -15.61
N ARG A 348 8.77 3.93 -15.64
CA ARG A 348 7.98 3.82 -16.86
C ARG A 348 6.80 4.76 -16.74
N ARG A 349 6.88 5.89 -17.44
CA ARG A 349 5.79 6.85 -17.54
C ARG A 349 5.52 7.07 -19.02
N SER A 350 4.62 6.28 -19.59
CA SER A 350 4.06 6.63 -20.89
C SER A 350 3.12 7.80 -20.67
N VAL A 351 3.48 8.98 -21.19
CA VAL A 351 2.66 10.19 -21.09
C VAL A 351 2.20 10.55 -22.49
N VAL A 352 0.88 10.65 -22.66
CA VAL A 352 0.23 11.01 -23.92
C VAL A 352 -0.55 12.30 -23.73
N LYS A 353 -0.77 13.02 -24.82
CA LYS A 353 -1.78 14.07 -24.84
C LYS A 353 -3.14 13.39 -24.92
N ASN A 354 -3.98 13.59 -23.92
CA ASN A 354 -5.32 13.03 -23.91
C ASN A 354 -6.21 13.80 -24.89
N ASP A 355 -6.80 13.11 -25.86
CA ASP A 355 -7.59 13.79 -26.90
C ASP A 355 -8.87 14.41 -26.35
N THR A 356 -9.48 13.79 -25.34
CA THR A 356 -10.71 14.24 -24.68
C THR A 356 -10.45 15.41 -23.75
N LEU A 357 -9.40 15.30 -22.93
CA LEU A 357 -9.07 16.26 -21.89
C LEU A 357 -8.14 17.38 -22.36
N GLY A 358 -7.49 17.21 -23.52
CA GLY A 358 -6.54 18.14 -24.14
C GLY A 358 -5.16 18.22 -23.47
N TRP A 359 -5.06 17.84 -22.20
CA TRP A 359 -3.82 17.91 -21.40
C TRP A 359 -3.04 16.59 -21.41
N GLU A 360 -1.81 16.63 -20.92
CA GLU A 360 -1.00 15.42 -20.72
C GLU A 360 -1.60 14.55 -19.61
N THR A 361 -1.67 13.25 -19.88
CA THR A 361 -2.11 12.20 -18.94
C THR A 361 -1.20 10.99 -19.09
N TYR A 362 -1.34 10.01 -18.21
CA TYR A 362 -0.74 8.70 -18.46
C TYR A 362 -1.39 8.05 -19.69
N GLU A 363 -0.65 7.19 -20.38
CA GLU A 363 -1.20 6.37 -21.46
C GLU A 363 -2.30 5.45 -20.89
N PRO A 364 -3.54 5.54 -21.38
CA PRO A 364 -4.64 4.74 -20.86
C PRO A 364 -4.33 3.24 -20.90
N HIS A 365 -4.71 2.53 -19.85
CA HIS A 365 -4.49 1.08 -19.70
C HIS A 365 -3.03 0.63 -19.66
N GLU A 366 -2.09 1.54 -19.41
CA GLU A 366 -0.69 1.21 -19.21
C GLU A 366 -0.31 1.28 -17.73
N VAL A 367 0.75 0.53 -17.39
CA VAL A 367 1.37 0.59 -16.06
C VAL A 367 2.24 1.84 -16.00
N ALA A 368 1.90 2.75 -15.09
CA ALA A 368 2.75 3.85 -14.66
C ALA A 368 3.60 3.38 -13.48
N ALA A 369 4.90 3.23 -13.71
CA ALA A 369 5.88 2.86 -12.70
C ALA A 369 6.76 4.06 -12.38
N ASP A 370 6.96 4.34 -11.10
CA ASP A 370 7.88 5.38 -10.71
C ASP A 370 8.75 5.01 -9.51
N PHE A 371 9.86 5.74 -9.38
CA PHE A 371 10.95 5.42 -8.49
C PHE A 371 11.61 6.71 -8.00
N GLY A 372 11.83 6.79 -6.68
CA GLY A 372 12.58 7.86 -6.02
C GLY A 372 13.64 7.31 -5.06
N GLN A 373 14.70 8.09 -4.89
CA GLN A 373 15.83 7.75 -4.03
C GLN A 373 16.31 8.98 -3.26
N VAL A 374 16.78 8.74 -2.04
CA VAL A 374 17.44 9.73 -1.17
C VAL A 374 18.80 9.15 -0.79
N ASP A 375 19.87 9.92 -1.00
CA ASP A 375 21.26 9.51 -0.70
C ASP A 375 21.66 8.15 -1.29
N GLY A 376 21.19 7.87 -2.52
CA GLY A 376 21.45 6.63 -3.24
C GLY A 376 20.67 5.40 -2.75
N GLN A 377 19.86 5.56 -1.70
CA GLN A 377 18.97 4.54 -1.16
C GLN A 377 17.58 4.69 -1.76
N VAL A 378 16.94 3.57 -2.11
CA VAL A 378 15.58 3.60 -2.63
C VAL A 378 14.62 4.06 -1.53
N GLU A 379 13.81 5.07 -1.82
CA GLU A 379 12.80 5.58 -0.89
C GLU A 379 11.40 5.08 -1.27
N TYR A 380 11.12 4.99 -2.58
CA TYR A 380 9.90 4.39 -3.10
C TYR A 380 10.11 3.77 -4.47
N GLN A 381 9.29 2.75 -4.72
CA GLN A 381 8.89 2.33 -6.05
C GLN A 381 7.38 2.15 -6.01
N SER A 382 6.69 2.76 -6.98
CA SER A 382 5.26 2.62 -7.19
C SER A 382 5.00 1.94 -8.52
N LEU A 383 3.88 1.22 -8.57
CA LEU A 383 3.31 0.62 -9.76
C LEU A 383 1.82 0.92 -9.71
N ASN A 384 1.38 1.79 -10.61
CA ASN A 384 0.00 2.20 -10.76
C ASN A 384 -0.48 1.84 -12.16
N PHE A 385 -1.80 1.71 -12.32
CA PHE A 385 -2.42 1.48 -13.61
C PHE A 385 -3.26 2.68 -13.98
N ALA A 386 -3.09 3.17 -15.20
CA ALA A 386 -3.86 4.29 -15.70
C ALA A 386 -5.21 3.81 -16.22
N ASP A 387 -6.29 4.47 -15.81
CA ASP A 387 -7.64 4.20 -16.31
C ASP A 387 -7.81 4.66 -17.78
N ASP A 388 -9.03 4.52 -18.30
CA ASP A 388 -9.41 4.90 -19.67
C ASP A 388 -9.17 6.39 -19.98
N ARG A 389 -9.04 7.23 -18.96
CA ARG A 389 -8.76 8.66 -19.07
C ARG A 389 -7.28 8.98 -18.91
N GLY A 390 -6.44 7.98 -18.63
CA GLY A 390 -5.04 8.19 -18.31
C GLY A 390 -4.80 8.71 -16.89
N MET A 391 -5.72 8.45 -15.96
CA MET A 391 -5.60 8.85 -14.55
C MET A 391 -5.17 7.66 -13.69
N LEU A 392 -4.36 7.89 -12.67
CA LEU A 392 -4.01 6.86 -11.68
C LEU A 392 -5.15 6.69 -10.66
N ASP A 393 -6.28 6.19 -11.14
CA ASP A 393 -7.54 6.07 -10.40
C ASP A 393 -8.21 4.73 -10.73
N ILE A 394 -9.18 4.32 -9.91
CA ILE A 394 -9.99 3.14 -10.20
C ILE A 394 -11.10 3.51 -11.18
N PRO A 395 -11.29 2.77 -12.29
CA PRO A 395 -12.41 2.99 -13.19
C PRO A 395 -13.74 2.93 -12.43
N PRO A 396 -14.68 3.85 -12.70
CA PRO A 396 -16.00 3.77 -12.08
C PRO A 396 -16.67 2.44 -12.47
N PRO A 397 -17.43 1.80 -11.57
CA PRO A 397 -18.24 0.65 -11.96
C PRO A 397 -19.22 1.08 -13.07
N PRO A 398 -19.56 0.16 -14.01
CA PRO A 398 -20.42 0.48 -15.15
C PRO A 398 -21.81 0.98 -14.72
N ASP A 399 -22.30 0.50 -13.58
CA ASP A 399 -23.58 0.90 -13.01
C ASP A 399 -23.33 1.76 -11.75
N ALA A 400 -23.43 3.08 -11.90
CA ALA A 400 -23.51 3.99 -10.76
C ALA A 400 -24.91 3.87 -10.14
N ALA A 401 -24.98 3.69 -8.81
CA ALA A 401 -26.27 3.71 -8.13
C ALA A 401 -26.86 5.14 -8.18
N ASP A 402 -28.18 5.23 -8.27
CA ASP A 402 -28.90 6.52 -8.32
C ASP A 402 -28.77 7.32 -7.01
N ASP A 403 -28.49 6.63 -5.90
CA ASP A 403 -28.36 7.21 -4.55
C ASP A 403 -26.90 7.46 -4.11
N GLU A 404 -25.93 7.24 -5.01
CA GLU A 404 -24.51 7.47 -4.74
C GLU A 404 -24.18 8.96 -4.69
N CYS A 405 -23.46 9.39 -3.65
CA CYS A 405 -22.87 10.72 -3.60
C CYS A 405 -21.54 10.76 -4.34
N ARG A 406 -21.40 11.69 -5.27
CA ARG A 406 -20.30 11.83 -6.22
C ARG A 406 -19.54 13.11 -5.93
N VAL A 407 -18.27 12.93 -5.56
CA VAL A 407 -17.31 14.00 -5.31
C VAL A 407 -16.29 13.98 -6.44
N LEU A 408 -16.08 15.11 -7.11
CA LEU A 408 -15.00 15.27 -8.07
C LEU A 408 -13.82 15.96 -7.39
N MET A 409 -12.62 15.42 -7.53
CA MET A 409 -11.40 15.96 -6.93
C MET A 409 -10.38 16.28 -8.03
N LEU A 410 -10.03 17.55 -8.19
CA LEU A 410 -9.11 18.01 -9.22
C LEU A 410 -7.83 18.57 -8.60
N GLY A 411 -6.68 18.34 -9.24
CA GLY A 411 -5.46 19.07 -8.88
C GLY A 411 -4.18 18.48 -9.45
N GLY A 412 -3.08 18.71 -8.73
CA GLY A 412 -1.73 18.43 -9.19
C GLY A 412 -1.10 17.16 -8.63
N ARG A 413 0.18 17.28 -8.29
CA ARG A 413 1.08 16.18 -7.90
C ARG A 413 0.58 15.39 -6.69
N ASN A 414 0.19 16.08 -5.63
CA ASN A 414 -0.22 15.46 -4.37
C ASN A 414 -1.57 14.73 -4.45
N ILE A 415 -2.47 15.18 -5.33
CA ILE A 415 -3.73 14.46 -5.60
C ILE A 415 -3.49 13.26 -6.53
N ASP A 416 -2.59 13.40 -7.51
CA ASP A 416 -2.23 12.32 -8.42
C ASP A 416 -1.62 11.13 -7.68
N GLY A 417 -0.74 11.36 -6.70
CA GLY A 417 -0.26 10.32 -5.79
C GLY A 417 0.55 9.23 -6.50
N PHE A 418 1.23 9.54 -7.61
CA PHE A 418 1.94 8.54 -8.42
C PHE A 418 3.00 7.74 -7.67
N GLU A 419 3.44 8.16 -6.48
CA GLU A 419 4.48 7.52 -5.66
C GLU A 419 3.98 6.45 -4.70
N ILE A 420 2.66 6.32 -4.57
CA ILE A 420 2.02 5.31 -3.74
C ILE A 420 0.94 4.57 -4.54
N GLY A 421 0.53 3.39 -4.06
CA GLY A 421 -0.51 2.60 -4.71
C GLY A 421 -1.88 3.27 -4.60
N ILE A 422 -2.71 3.14 -5.65
CA ILE A 422 -4.07 3.74 -5.72
C ILE A 422 -4.93 3.51 -4.47
N PRO A 423 -4.98 2.31 -3.85
CA PRO A 423 -5.79 2.10 -2.63
C PRO A 423 -5.42 3.02 -1.46
N GLU A 424 -4.15 3.46 -1.43
CA GLU A 424 -3.61 4.34 -0.39
C GLU A 424 -3.80 5.82 -0.70
N HIS A 425 -4.35 6.17 -1.88
CA HIS A 425 -4.62 7.56 -2.22
C HIS A 425 -5.70 8.15 -1.33
N CYS A 426 -5.57 9.44 -1.04
CA CYS A 426 -6.42 10.12 -0.07
C CYS A 426 -7.91 10.11 -0.47
N HIS A 427 -8.21 10.18 -1.76
CA HIS A 427 -9.59 10.13 -2.27
C HIS A 427 -10.24 8.76 -2.06
N MET A 428 -9.49 7.67 -2.26
CA MET A 428 -9.97 6.30 -2.01
C MET A 428 -10.25 6.06 -0.53
N GLN A 429 -9.31 6.45 0.33
CA GLN A 429 -9.46 6.34 1.79
C GLN A 429 -10.63 7.19 2.31
N ALA A 430 -10.78 8.43 1.82
CA ALA A 430 -11.89 9.30 2.20
C ALA A 430 -13.24 8.72 1.73
N ALA A 431 -13.33 8.23 0.49
CA ALA A 431 -14.55 7.61 -0.06
C ALA A 431 -15.02 6.42 0.79
N ALA A 432 -14.10 5.52 1.17
CA ALA A 432 -14.42 4.36 2.00
C ALA A 432 -14.95 4.77 3.38
N ARG A 433 -14.25 5.68 4.07
CA ARG A 433 -14.63 6.17 5.40
C ARG A 433 -15.96 6.93 5.38
N LEU A 434 -16.14 7.80 4.38
CA LEU A 434 -17.40 8.52 4.20
C LEU A 434 -18.54 7.52 3.99
N SER A 435 -18.38 6.56 3.08
CA SER A 435 -19.41 5.56 2.77
C SER A 435 -19.86 4.78 4.02
N GLU A 436 -18.89 4.32 4.81
CA GLU A 436 -19.16 3.63 6.07
C GLU A 436 -19.89 4.53 7.07
N ALA A 437 -19.41 5.76 7.27
CA ALA A 437 -19.94 6.66 8.28
C ALA A 437 -21.33 7.22 7.96
N VAL A 438 -21.67 7.38 6.67
CA VAL A 438 -22.98 7.91 6.24
C VAL A 438 -23.98 6.81 5.89
N GLY A 439 -23.54 5.54 5.81
CA GLY A 439 -24.41 4.41 5.47
C GLY A 439 -24.96 4.44 4.04
N ARG A 440 -24.33 5.22 3.15
CA ARG A 440 -24.63 5.27 1.70
C ARG A 440 -23.34 5.28 0.91
N LYS A 441 -23.38 4.86 -0.35
CA LYS A 441 -22.18 4.84 -1.20
C LYS A 441 -21.70 6.27 -1.50
N VAL A 442 -20.42 6.53 -1.25
CA VAL A 442 -19.74 7.77 -1.60
C VAL A 442 -18.60 7.43 -2.54
N ARG A 443 -18.61 8.04 -3.72
CA ARG A 443 -17.55 7.92 -4.72
C ARG A 443 -16.81 9.25 -4.81
N VAL A 444 -15.52 9.21 -4.54
CA VAL A 444 -14.63 10.33 -4.84
C VAL A 444 -13.84 9.96 -6.08
N ARG A 445 -14.04 10.69 -7.18
CA ARG A 445 -13.35 10.51 -8.45
C ARG A 445 -12.29 11.59 -8.58
N LYS A 446 -11.09 11.24 -9.05
CA LYS A 446 -10.06 12.26 -9.27
C LYS A 446 -9.74 12.51 -10.74
N LEU A 447 -9.28 13.72 -11.00
CA LEU A 447 -8.65 14.19 -12.25
C LEU A 447 -7.42 15.00 -11.85
N ALA A 448 -6.29 14.32 -11.78
CA ALA A 448 -5.03 14.91 -11.32
C ALA A 448 -3.85 14.42 -12.15
N PHE A 449 -2.87 15.30 -12.34
CA PHE A 449 -1.60 14.97 -12.97
C PHE A 449 -0.53 15.94 -12.49
N PRO A 450 0.75 15.51 -12.38
CA PRO A 450 1.81 16.37 -11.90
C PRO A 450 1.96 17.67 -12.70
N GLY A 451 2.08 18.77 -11.98
CA GLY A 451 2.22 20.09 -12.59
C GLY A 451 0.96 20.55 -13.30
N MET A 452 -0.23 20.28 -12.75
CA MET A 452 -1.51 20.87 -13.14
C MET A 452 -1.98 21.84 -12.04
N GLY A 453 -2.49 23.01 -12.44
CA GLY A 453 -3.07 24.02 -11.53
C GLY A 453 -4.52 24.32 -11.87
N MET A 454 -5.20 25.10 -11.02
CA MET A 454 -6.63 25.41 -11.10
C MET A 454 -7.11 25.93 -12.45
N CYS A 455 -6.32 26.79 -13.10
CA CYS A 455 -6.70 27.32 -14.40
C CYS A 455 -6.72 26.24 -15.48
N ARG A 456 -5.86 25.22 -15.40
CA ARG A 456 -5.77 24.15 -16.40
C ARG A 456 -6.73 23.02 -16.15
N HIS A 457 -6.90 22.60 -14.90
CA HIS A 457 -7.85 21.53 -14.59
C HIS A 457 -9.32 22.01 -14.68
N PHE A 458 -9.60 23.30 -14.86
CA PHE A 458 -10.93 23.78 -15.26
C PHE A 458 -11.45 23.09 -16.53
N GLY A 459 -10.60 22.88 -17.55
CA GLY A 459 -10.99 22.13 -18.75
C GLY A 459 -11.40 20.69 -18.44
N TRP A 460 -10.73 20.06 -17.48
CA TRP A 460 -11.08 18.72 -17.01
C TRP A 460 -12.40 18.69 -16.26
N PHE A 461 -12.66 19.70 -15.42
CA PHE A 461 -13.94 19.86 -14.76
C PHE A 461 -15.08 19.94 -15.78
N ARG A 462 -14.97 20.78 -16.82
CA ARG A 462 -15.99 20.89 -17.88
C ARG A 462 -16.26 19.54 -18.54
N LYS A 463 -15.21 18.79 -18.89
CA LYS A 463 -15.36 17.44 -19.46
C LYS A 463 -15.95 16.43 -18.48
N ALA A 464 -15.64 16.53 -17.20
CA ALA A 464 -16.22 15.66 -16.19
C ALA A 464 -17.73 15.86 -16.09
N ILE A 465 -18.20 17.12 -15.99
CA ILE A 465 -19.62 17.44 -15.83
C ILE A 465 -20.46 17.21 -17.08
N GLU A 466 -19.84 17.16 -18.27
CA GLU A 466 -20.50 16.69 -19.51
C GLU A 466 -20.93 15.22 -19.41
N SER A 467 -20.18 14.41 -18.64
CA SER A 467 -20.37 12.96 -18.55
C SER A 467 -21.12 12.51 -17.30
N GLU A 468 -21.04 13.27 -16.22
CA GLU A 468 -21.50 12.83 -14.89
C GLU A 468 -21.86 14.03 -14.02
N ARG A 469 -22.95 13.91 -13.25
CA ARG A 469 -23.30 14.89 -12.21
C ARG A 469 -22.49 14.62 -10.94
N TYR A 470 -21.99 15.69 -10.33
CA TYR A 470 -21.31 15.66 -9.04
C TYR A 470 -22.05 16.57 -8.05
N GLU A 471 -22.05 16.20 -6.76
CA GLU A 471 -22.61 17.04 -5.70
C GLU A 471 -21.55 17.97 -5.09
N ILE A 472 -20.29 17.56 -5.11
CA ILE A 472 -19.17 18.31 -4.53
C ILE A 472 -18.01 18.31 -5.53
N VAL A 473 -17.36 19.46 -5.70
CA VAL A 473 -16.14 19.59 -6.50
C VAL A 473 -15.03 20.19 -5.65
N LEU A 474 -13.99 19.41 -5.43
CA LEU A 474 -12.77 19.82 -4.75
C LEU A 474 -11.78 20.40 -5.76
N ILE A 475 -11.47 21.68 -5.59
CA ILE A 475 -10.51 22.44 -6.42
C ILE A 475 -9.17 22.43 -5.68
N GLY A 476 -8.24 21.60 -6.14
CA GLY A 476 -6.88 21.54 -5.62
C GLY A 476 -6.12 22.82 -5.91
N ILE A 477 -5.58 23.44 -4.86
CA ILE A 477 -4.77 24.66 -4.92
C ILE A 477 -3.54 24.50 -4.03
N GLY A 478 -2.41 25.08 -4.43
CA GLY A 478 -1.15 24.82 -3.75
C GLY A 478 -0.14 25.95 -3.79
N ALA A 479 1.01 25.72 -3.15
CA ALA A 479 2.15 26.64 -3.18
C ALA A 479 2.65 26.94 -4.60
N ASP A 480 2.57 25.97 -5.53
CA ASP A 480 3.03 26.15 -6.92
C ASP A 480 1.93 26.69 -7.85
N GLU A 481 0.80 27.18 -7.30
CA GLU A 481 -0.37 27.56 -8.09
C GLU A 481 -0.04 28.58 -9.19
N LEU A 482 0.82 29.55 -8.90
CA LEU A 482 1.25 30.53 -9.91
C LEU A 482 1.98 29.88 -11.09
N ALA A 483 2.96 29.03 -10.80
CA ALA A 483 3.69 28.32 -11.83
C ALA A 483 2.78 27.39 -12.63
N ASN A 484 1.79 26.79 -11.96
CA ASN A 484 0.92 25.79 -12.54
C ASN A 484 -0.32 26.39 -13.24
N SER A 485 -0.75 27.61 -12.93
CA SER A 485 -1.98 28.18 -13.48
C SER A 485 -1.78 29.40 -14.37
N ARG A 486 -0.60 30.02 -14.39
CA ARG A 486 -0.40 31.25 -15.16
C ARG A 486 0.16 30.99 -16.54
N PRO A 487 -0.53 31.41 -17.61
CA PRO A 487 -0.12 31.12 -18.96
C PRO A 487 1.30 31.55 -19.34
N ALA A 488 1.74 32.70 -18.83
CA ALA A 488 3.08 33.19 -19.10
C ALA A 488 4.18 32.32 -18.49
N LEU A 489 3.94 31.74 -17.32
CA LEU A 489 4.94 31.01 -16.55
C LEU A 489 5.03 29.55 -17.00
N TRP A 490 3.90 28.84 -17.01
CA TRP A 490 3.91 27.43 -17.41
C TRP A 490 4.35 27.24 -18.87
N THR A 491 4.19 28.22 -19.78
CA THR A 491 4.71 28.11 -21.15
C THR A 491 6.23 28.14 -21.22
N GLN A 492 6.88 28.86 -20.29
CA GLN A 492 8.34 28.80 -20.13
C GLN A 492 8.80 27.44 -19.60
N HIS A 493 8.01 26.82 -18.71
CA HIS A 493 8.35 25.54 -18.06
C HIS A 493 8.02 24.31 -18.92
N THR A 494 6.91 24.33 -19.64
CA THR A 494 6.41 23.17 -20.39
C THR A 494 6.75 23.24 -21.88
N GLY A 495 7.10 24.43 -22.39
CA GLY A 495 7.30 24.69 -23.81
C GLY A 495 5.99 24.86 -24.61
N TRP A 496 4.81 24.73 -23.97
CA TRP A 496 3.53 25.00 -24.62
C TRP A 496 3.38 26.49 -24.98
N SER A 497 2.46 26.83 -25.89
CA SER A 497 2.25 28.23 -26.31
C SER A 497 0.96 28.79 -25.70
N ILE A 498 0.99 30.05 -25.26
CA ILE A 498 -0.20 30.74 -24.72
C ILE A 498 -1.31 30.81 -25.79
N SER A 499 -0.93 31.09 -27.04
CA SER A 499 -1.85 31.13 -28.17
C SER A 499 -2.25 29.77 -28.73
N HIS A 500 -1.59 28.69 -28.29
CA HIS A 500 -1.87 27.35 -28.78
C HIS A 500 -1.76 26.33 -27.64
N PRO A 501 -2.65 26.38 -26.65
CA PRO A 501 -2.63 25.43 -25.54
C PRO A 501 -3.09 24.05 -26.03
N PRO A 502 -2.60 22.96 -25.40
CA PRO A 502 -3.01 21.61 -25.76
C PRO A 502 -4.43 21.30 -25.26
N GLY A 503 -4.91 21.97 -24.20
CA GLY A 503 -6.28 21.86 -23.67
C GLY A 503 -6.87 23.20 -23.23
N GLU A 504 -8.10 23.17 -22.71
CA GLU A 504 -8.79 24.37 -22.22
C GLU A 504 -8.18 24.87 -20.90
N TYR A 505 -8.14 26.20 -20.72
CA TYR A 505 -7.75 26.80 -19.45
C TYR A 505 -8.40 28.18 -19.21
N LEU A 506 -8.36 28.66 -17.96
CA LEU A 506 -8.84 29.98 -17.56
C LEU A 506 -7.76 31.06 -17.69
N TRP A 507 -8.13 32.20 -18.27
CA TRP A 507 -7.27 33.38 -18.36
C TRP A 507 -7.99 34.64 -17.91
N ALA A 508 -7.48 35.28 -16.87
CA ALA A 508 -7.83 36.65 -16.51
C ALA A 508 -6.89 37.64 -17.19
N ASP A 509 -7.47 38.68 -17.78
CA ASP A 509 -6.74 39.82 -18.36
C ASP A 509 -6.29 40.83 -17.28
N GLU A 510 -5.81 42.00 -17.70
CA GLU A 510 -5.37 43.08 -16.79
C GLU A 510 -6.50 43.72 -15.99
N ASN A 511 -7.75 43.58 -16.43
CA ASN A 511 -8.93 44.11 -15.75
C ASN A 511 -9.62 43.05 -14.87
N GLY A 512 -9.03 41.85 -14.75
CA GLY A 512 -9.62 40.72 -14.06
C GLY A 512 -10.74 40.03 -14.84
N GLN A 513 -10.96 40.37 -16.11
CA GLN A 513 -11.97 39.70 -16.93
C GLN A 513 -11.48 38.29 -17.29
N VAL A 514 -12.20 37.28 -16.80
CA VAL A 514 -11.91 35.87 -17.08
C VAL A 514 -12.51 35.45 -18.41
N ARG A 515 -11.73 34.75 -19.23
CA ARG A 515 -12.21 33.99 -20.38
C ARG A 515 -11.67 32.57 -20.36
N ILE A 516 -12.41 31.68 -21.02
CA ILE A 516 -11.96 30.33 -21.32
C ILE A 516 -11.14 30.40 -22.62
N VAL A 517 -9.91 29.91 -22.57
CA VAL A 517 -9.07 29.77 -23.76
C VAL A 517 -9.16 28.32 -24.21
N GLU A 518 -9.71 28.10 -25.40
CA GLU A 518 -9.91 26.76 -25.96
C GLU A 518 -8.63 26.18 -26.59
N ARG A 519 -8.63 24.86 -26.78
CA ARG A 519 -7.58 24.14 -27.52
C ARG A 519 -7.41 24.72 -28.92
N SER A 520 -6.17 24.92 -29.34
CA SER A 520 -5.86 25.36 -30.70
C SER A 520 -5.24 24.25 -31.54
N ALA A 521 -5.55 24.23 -32.84
CA ALA A 521 -4.98 23.28 -33.80
C ALA A 521 -3.44 23.37 -33.91
N GLY A 522 -2.85 24.53 -33.63
CA GLY A 522 -1.39 24.73 -33.67
C GLY A 522 -0.64 24.31 -32.41
N ALA A 523 -1.30 23.66 -31.43
CA ALA A 523 -0.64 23.24 -30.19
C ALA A 523 0.54 22.30 -30.44
N ASP A 524 0.42 21.42 -31.45
CA ASP A 524 1.41 20.40 -31.75
C ASP A 524 2.68 20.99 -32.43
N ILE A 525 2.63 22.25 -32.88
CA ILE A 525 3.70 22.92 -33.66
C ILE A 525 4.87 23.40 -32.78
N ARG A 526 4.74 23.44 -31.44
CA ARG A 526 5.74 24.08 -30.55
C ARG A 526 6.35 23.22 -29.44
N ARG A 527 6.16 21.90 -29.44
CA ARG A 527 6.88 21.01 -28.51
C ARG A 527 8.39 21.06 -28.82
N GLY A 528 9.23 21.37 -27.82
CA GLY A 528 10.69 21.29 -27.94
C GLY A 528 11.49 22.60 -27.91
N ARG A 529 10.90 23.74 -27.51
CA ARG A 529 11.69 24.92 -27.14
C ARG A 529 12.36 24.69 -25.79
N ALA A 530 13.61 25.15 -25.64
CA ALA A 530 14.37 25.03 -24.41
C ALA A 530 13.59 25.67 -23.24
N GLN A 531 13.46 24.92 -22.15
CA GLN A 531 12.87 25.40 -20.90
C GLN A 531 13.79 26.46 -20.29
N ALA A 532 13.24 27.60 -19.88
CA ALA A 532 14.01 28.55 -19.10
C ALA A 532 14.16 28.02 -17.67
N LEU A 533 15.39 27.91 -17.18
CA LEU A 533 15.71 27.60 -15.78
C LEU A 533 15.49 28.83 -14.88
N GLU A 534 14.33 29.49 -15.01
CA GLU A 534 13.94 30.55 -14.07
C GLU A 534 13.44 29.94 -12.76
N THR A 535 13.66 30.67 -11.66
CA THR A 535 13.10 30.33 -10.36
C THR A 535 11.58 30.26 -10.47
N VAL A 536 11.02 29.13 -10.06
CA VAL A 536 9.58 28.88 -10.12
C VAL A 536 8.90 29.72 -9.03
N PRO A 537 7.96 30.63 -9.36
CA PRO A 537 7.28 31.42 -8.35
C PRO A 537 6.39 30.54 -7.49
N SER A 538 6.46 30.76 -6.18
CA SER A 538 5.75 29.99 -5.16
C SER A 538 5.20 30.89 -4.06
N PHE A 539 3.98 30.58 -3.61
CA PHE A 539 3.37 31.24 -2.45
C PHE A 539 4.14 30.99 -1.14
N ALA A 540 4.94 29.92 -1.08
CA ALA A 540 5.76 29.60 0.09
C ALA A 540 7.02 30.48 0.21
N ASP A 541 7.53 31.01 -0.91
CA ASP A 541 8.76 31.81 -0.96
C ASP A 541 8.52 33.24 -1.49
N PRO A 542 8.39 34.24 -0.60
CA PRO A 542 8.25 35.65 -0.98
C PRO A 542 9.36 36.19 -1.88
N ARG A 543 10.55 35.56 -1.92
CA ARG A 543 11.67 35.99 -2.78
C ARG A 543 11.36 35.71 -4.25
N THR A 544 10.67 34.62 -4.55
CA THR A 544 10.27 34.21 -5.89
C THR A 544 9.08 34.99 -6.43
N MET A 545 8.34 35.66 -5.53
CA MET A 545 7.14 36.44 -5.84
C MET A 545 7.40 37.87 -6.30
N LYS A 546 8.67 38.30 -6.38
CA LYS A 546 9.00 39.67 -6.78
C LYS A 546 8.86 39.89 -8.29
N GLY A 547 8.48 41.10 -8.69
CA GLY A 547 8.42 41.50 -10.10
C GLY A 547 7.21 40.94 -10.84
N ARG A 548 7.44 40.36 -12.03
CA ARG A 548 6.35 39.90 -12.93
C ARG A 548 5.46 38.83 -12.30
N ALA A 549 5.99 37.99 -11.41
CA ALA A 549 5.22 36.95 -10.74
C ALA A 549 4.15 37.51 -9.79
N GLY A 550 4.48 38.52 -8.98
CA GLY A 550 3.51 39.16 -8.08
C GLY A 550 2.32 39.77 -8.81
N ASN A 551 2.55 40.38 -9.99
CA ASN A 551 1.46 40.91 -10.81
C ASN A 551 0.54 39.83 -11.41
N GLU A 552 0.99 38.57 -11.44
CA GLU A 552 0.16 37.46 -11.93
C GLU A 552 -0.67 36.82 -10.80
N GLU A 553 -0.36 37.07 -9.52
CA GLU A 553 -1.13 36.63 -8.35
C GLU A 553 -2.52 37.26 -8.32
N ASP A 554 -2.60 38.58 -8.56
CA ASP A 554 -3.85 39.33 -8.62
C ASP A 554 -4.83 38.78 -9.68
N ARG A 555 -4.32 38.01 -10.65
CA ARG A 555 -5.11 37.40 -11.71
C ARG A 555 -5.61 35.99 -11.38
N LEU A 556 -5.26 35.43 -10.22
CA LEU A 556 -5.75 34.13 -9.77
C LEU A 556 -7.12 34.23 -9.11
N GLY A 557 -7.36 35.28 -8.32
CA GLY A 557 -8.64 35.52 -7.62
C GLY A 557 -9.85 35.50 -8.57
N PRO A 558 -9.86 36.32 -9.64
CA PRO A 558 -10.95 36.30 -10.61
C PRO A 558 -11.15 34.94 -11.27
N CYS A 559 -10.06 34.23 -11.62
CA CYS A 559 -10.15 32.89 -12.20
C CYS A 559 -10.78 31.88 -11.22
N LEU A 560 -10.40 31.92 -9.95
CA LEU A 560 -10.94 31.03 -8.92
C LEU A 560 -12.42 31.32 -8.65
N ALA A 561 -12.80 32.61 -8.57
CA ALA A 561 -14.19 33.03 -8.43
C ALA A 561 -15.04 32.60 -9.63
N PHE A 562 -14.53 32.76 -10.85
CA PHE A 562 -15.18 32.26 -12.06
C PHE A 562 -15.37 30.75 -12.02
N TYR A 563 -14.33 30.00 -11.64
CA TYR A 563 -14.39 28.55 -11.53
C TYR A 563 -15.43 28.11 -10.49
N ALA A 564 -15.39 28.66 -9.28
CA ALA A 564 -16.37 28.38 -8.23
C ALA A 564 -17.82 28.60 -8.71
N ASN A 565 -18.05 29.69 -9.46
CA ASN A 565 -19.37 29.98 -10.02
C ASN A 565 -19.80 28.98 -11.10
N GLU A 566 -18.89 28.50 -11.94
CA GLU A 566 -19.19 27.43 -12.91
C GLU A 566 -19.53 26.11 -12.22
N VAL A 567 -18.86 25.78 -11.11
CA VAL A 567 -19.19 24.61 -10.28
C VAL A 567 -20.60 24.74 -9.69
N ARG A 568 -20.94 25.91 -9.11
CA ARG A 568 -22.29 26.17 -8.58
C ARG A 568 -23.35 26.10 -9.67
N ARG A 569 -23.07 26.62 -10.88
CA ARG A 569 -23.96 26.52 -12.05
C ARG A 569 -24.19 25.08 -12.49
N ALA A 570 -23.20 24.20 -12.32
CA ALA A 570 -23.35 22.76 -12.55
C ALA A 570 -24.14 22.05 -11.42
N GLY A 571 -24.56 22.76 -10.38
CA GLY A 571 -25.35 22.23 -9.27
C GLY A 571 -24.51 21.50 -8.22
N ALA A 572 -23.22 21.79 -8.13
CA ALA A 572 -22.30 21.21 -7.16
C ALA A 572 -21.77 22.27 -6.17
N GLU A 573 -21.34 21.84 -4.99
CA GLU A 573 -20.65 22.69 -4.00
C GLU A 573 -19.15 22.77 -4.32
N PRO A 574 -18.59 23.96 -4.62
CA PRO A 574 -17.17 24.12 -4.77
C PRO A 574 -16.47 24.24 -3.41
N ILE A 575 -15.42 23.46 -3.20
CA ILE A 575 -14.58 23.52 -2.01
C ILE A 575 -13.12 23.55 -2.45
N ALA A 576 -12.31 24.43 -1.86
CA ALA A 576 -10.88 24.42 -2.11
C ALA A 576 -10.19 23.33 -1.27
N LEU A 577 -9.20 22.65 -1.85
CA LEU A 577 -8.36 21.68 -1.15
C LEU A 577 -6.91 22.16 -1.23
N LEU A 578 -6.29 22.40 -0.07
CA LEU A 578 -4.87 22.75 -0.01
C LEU A 578 -4.03 21.50 -0.32
N THR A 579 -3.31 21.54 -1.44
CA THR A 579 -2.52 20.40 -1.90
C THR A 579 -1.03 20.55 -1.66
N GLU A 580 -0.50 21.77 -1.53
CA GLU A 580 0.95 22.04 -1.44
C GLU A 580 1.21 23.25 -0.51
N CYS A 581 2.24 23.22 0.37
CA CYS A 581 2.58 24.37 1.24
C CYS A 581 4.05 24.84 1.20
N GLY A 582 4.99 24.04 0.72
CA GLY A 582 6.37 24.50 0.48
C GLY A 582 7.36 23.43 0.02
N GLU A 583 7.03 22.15 0.19
CA GLU A 583 7.76 20.93 -0.23
C GLU A 583 8.05 20.85 -1.72
N SER A 584 7.14 21.37 -2.53
CA SER A 584 7.27 21.41 -3.98
C SER A 584 8.35 22.37 -4.48
N CYS A 585 8.77 23.33 -3.65
CA CYS A 585 9.63 24.44 -4.04
C CYS A 585 11.11 24.27 -3.65
N GLY A 586 11.50 23.12 -3.09
CA GLY A 586 12.88 22.86 -2.69
C GLY A 586 13.38 23.73 -1.51
N LEU A 587 12.47 24.30 -0.72
CA LEU A 587 12.79 25.13 0.45
C LEU A 587 13.35 24.32 1.64
N TRP A 588 13.41 23.00 1.53
CA TRP A 588 13.67 22.05 2.62
C TRP A 588 15.15 21.72 2.78
N THR A 589 16.00 22.72 2.65
CA THR A 589 17.43 22.52 2.92
C THR A 589 17.72 22.40 4.41
N GLU A 590 16.80 22.84 5.30
CA GLU A 590 16.95 22.69 6.77
C GLU A 590 15.69 22.07 7.45
N PRO A 591 15.78 20.97 8.24
CA PRO A 591 14.64 20.08 8.52
C PRO A 591 13.60 20.44 9.61
N SER A 592 13.60 21.60 10.28
CA SER A 592 12.77 21.71 11.51
C SER A 592 12.10 23.03 11.85
N GLN A 593 12.18 24.08 11.01
CA GLN A 593 11.59 25.39 11.35
C GLN A 593 10.84 26.11 10.23
N ASP A 594 10.62 25.51 9.05
CA ASP A 594 9.98 26.22 7.91
C ASP A 594 8.56 25.73 7.56
N ASP A 595 8.09 24.56 8.02
CA ASP A 595 6.79 23.99 7.62
C ASP A 595 5.60 24.87 8.03
N GLU A 596 5.52 25.18 9.32
CA GLU A 596 4.47 26.02 9.89
C GLU A 596 4.51 27.42 9.29
N MET A 597 5.71 27.93 9.01
CA MET A 597 5.90 29.24 8.39
C MET A 597 5.49 29.24 6.92
N ALA A 598 5.88 28.23 6.15
CA ALA A 598 5.50 28.05 4.75
C ALA A 598 3.98 27.86 4.63
N HIS A 599 3.38 27.00 5.46
CA HIS A 599 1.93 26.83 5.57
C HIS A 599 1.24 28.15 5.91
N THR A 600 1.70 28.87 6.93
CA THR A 600 1.17 30.19 7.31
C THR A 600 1.24 31.19 6.15
N ARG A 601 2.35 31.23 5.42
CA ARG A 601 2.52 32.11 4.25
C ARG A 601 1.56 31.76 3.12
N VAL A 602 1.43 30.47 2.80
CA VAL A 602 0.50 30.00 1.77
C VAL A 602 -0.93 30.33 2.16
N LEU A 603 -1.34 30.07 3.41
CA LEU A 603 -2.68 30.44 3.90
C LEU A 603 -2.92 31.95 3.85
N ALA A 604 -1.96 32.77 4.27
CA ALA A 604 -2.10 34.23 4.24
C ALA A 604 -2.30 34.77 2.82
N ARG A 605 -1.77 34.08 1.81
CA ARG A 605 -1.89 34.42 0.39
C ARG A 605 -3.18 33.88 -0.22
N LEU A 606 -3.57 32.65 0.13
CA LEU A 606 -4.78 32.01 -0.39
C LEU A 606 -6.06 32.58 0.23
N ALA A 607 -6.05 32.95 1.50
CA ALA A 607 -7.24 33.45 2.21
C ALA A 607 -8.01 34.54 1.44
N PRO A 608 -7.41 35.65 0.97
CA PRO A 608 -8.14 36.66 0.20
C PRO A 608 -8.70 36.13 -1.13
N LEU A 609 -8.00 35.21 -1.80
CA LEU A 609 -8.47 34.61 -3.05
C LEU A 609 -9.68 33.69 -2.81
N LEU A 610 -9.67 32.95 -1.69
CA LEU A 610 -10.76 32.07 -1.26
C LEU A 610 -11.99 32.88 -0.84
N ASP A 611 -11.78 33.95 -0.09
CA ASP A 611 -12.84 34.88 0.34
C ASP A 611 -13.52 35.52 -0.89
N GLU A 612 -12.74 35.98 -1.87
CA GLU A 612 -13.26 36.53 -3.13
C GLU A 612 -14.11 35.52 -3.91
N ALA A 613 -13.69 34.24 -3.92
CA ALA A 613 -14.40 33.16 -4.60
C ALA A 613 -15.58 32.56 -3.79
N GLY A 614 -15.71 32.94 -2.51
CA GLY A 614 -16.67 32.38 -1.57
C GLY A 614 -16.43 30.88 -1.33
N LEU A 615 -15.18 30.46 -1.18
CA LEU A 615 -14.80 29.05 -1.01
C LEU A 615 -14.39 28.74 0.42
N SER A 616 -14.86 27.60 0.92
CA SER A 616 -14.27 26.97 2.10
C SER A 616 -12.97 26.24 1.73
N LEU A 617 -12.09 26.05 2.72
CA LEU A 617 -10.80 25.38 2.55
C LEU A 617 -10.74 24.10 3.38
N ILE A 618 -10.44 22.98 2.71
CA ILE A 618 -9.95 21.77 3.36
C ILE A 618 -8.43 21.89 3.46
N ASP A 619 -7.92 21.85 4.70
CA ASP A 619 -6.50 22.04 5.01
C ASP A 619 -5.92 20.77 5.65
N PRO A 620 -5.37 19.84 4.85
CA PRO A 620 -4.65 18.66 5.35
C PRO A 620 -3.45 19.01 6.25
N TYR A 621 -2.83 20.18 6.09
CA TYR A 621 -1.57 20.50 6.76
C TYR A 621 -1.74 20.73 8.25
N ARG A 622 -2.93 21.15 8.70
CA ARG A 622 -3.27 21.15 10.14
C ARG A 622 -3.05 19.77 10.77
N TYR A 623 -3.51 18.72 10.09
CA TYR A 623 -3.32 17.35 10.56
C TYR A 623 -1.86 16.90 10.49
N PHE A 624 -1.08 17.43 9.54
CA PHE A 624 0.36 17.13 9.43
C PHE A 624 1.11 17.77 10.61
N LEU A 625 0.88 19.05 10.86
CA LEU A 625 1.49 19.80 11.98
C LEU A 625 1.12 19.20 13.35
N ASP A 626 -0.12 18.72 13.51
CA ASP A 626 -0.58 18.09 14.75
C ASP A 626 0.16 16.78 15.08
N GLN A 627 0.65 16.03 14.08
CA GLN A 627 1.36 14.77 14.32
C GLN A 627 2.78 14.96 14.89
N ARG A 628 3.32 16.20 14.92
CA ARG A 628 4.68 16.55 15.41
C ARG A 628 5.82 15.61 14.94
N SER A 629 5.59 14.86 13.86
CA SER A 629 6.59 14.00 13.27
C SER A 629 7.39 14.83 12.25
N GLY A 630 8.62 14.39 11.96
CA GLY A 630 9.47 15.12 11.03
C GLY A 630 8.86 15.19 9.63
N PRO A 631 9.24 16.17 8.79
CA PRO A 631 8.67 16.34 7.44
C PRO A 631 8.75 15.08 6.57
N ALA A 632 9.83 14.31 6.69
CA ALA A 632 10.02 13.04 5.98
C ALA A 632 8.94 11.98 6.28
N THR A 633 8.13 12.18 7.32
CA THR A 633 6.97 11.33 7.62
C THR A 633 5.81 11.60 6.68
N HIS A 634 5.59 12.85 6.27
CA HIS A 634 4.46 13.27 5.44
C HIS A 634 4.82 13.39 3.95
N TRP A 635 6.11 13.53 3.65
CA TRP A 635 6.63 13.80 2.31
C TRP A 635 7.62 12.74 1.86
N ARG A 636 7.67 12.52 0.55
CA ARG A 636 8.74 11.78 -0.12
C ARG A 636 9.68 12.74 -0.86
N SER A 637 10.82 12.24 -1.34
CA SER A 637 11.90 13.01 -1.98
C SER A 637 11.49 13.93 -3.13
N ALA A 638 10.37 13.66 -3.81
CA ALA A 638 9.86 14.55 -4.86
C ALA A 638 8.85 15.60 -4.38
N GLY A 639 8.69 15.79 -3.06
CA GLY A 639 7.68 16.70 -2.49
C GLY A 639 6.25 16.18 -2.68
N CYS A 640 6.07 14.87 -2.88
CA CYS A 640 4.76 14.23 -2.90
C CYS A 640 4.34 13.80 -1.49
N TRP A 641 3.04 13.73 -1.22
CA TRP A 641 2.50 13.07 -0.02
C TRP A 641 2.99 11.62 0.07
N SER A 642 3.52 11.25 1.23
CA SER A 642 3.77 9.86 1.62
C SER A 642 2.44 9.13 1.89
N HIS A 643 2.50 7.85 2.25
CA HIS A 643 1.31 7.13 2.71
C HIS A 643 0.63 7.83 3.89
N THR A 644 1.41 8.28 4.87
CA THR A 644 0.93 9.07 6.01
C THR A 644 0.30 10.38 5.55
N GLY A 645 0.94 11.11 4.62
CA GLY A 645 0.40 12.35 4.06
C GLY A 645 -0.98 12.14 3.42
N HIS A 646 -1.12 11.12 2.57
CA HIS A 646 -2.41 10.77 1.98
C HIS A 646 -3.45 10.31 3.01
N ARG A 647 -3.07 9.56 4.04
CA ARG A 647 -3.97 9.15 5.13
C ARG A 647 -4.51 10.34 5.93
N LEU A 648 -3.64 11.29 6.26
CA LEU A 648 -4.01 12.49 6.99
C LEU A 648 -4.84 13.44 6.11
N ALA A 649 -4.52 13.58 4.82
CA ALA A 649 -5.37 14.28 3.86
C ALA A 649 -6.75 13.62 3.72
N ALA A 650 -6.82 12.29 3.69
CA ALA A 650 -8.08 11.55 3.70
C ALA A 650 -8.90 11.82 4.98
N ARG A 651 -8.22 12.00 6.12
CA ARG A 651 -8.88 12.36 7.38
C ARG A 651 -9.45 13.78 7.32
N ALA A 652 -8.70 14.75 6.82
CA ALA A 652 -9.17 16.12 6.62
C ALA A 652 -10.39 16.18 5.69
N LEU A 653 -10.33 15.42 4.58
CA LEU A 653 -11.46 15.24 3.65
C LEU A 653 -12.67 14.63 4.37
N PHE A 654 -12.48 13.54 5.12
CA PHE A 654 -13.56 12.89 5.85
C PHE A 654 -14.23 13.82 6.87
N ASP A 655 -13.44 14.47 7.73
CA ASP A 655 -13.96 15.32 8.80
C ASP A 655 -14.75 16.52 8.21
N THR A 656 -14.30 17.06 7.08
CA THR A 656 -15.01 18.18 6.43
C THR A 656 -16.24 17.73 5.64
N LEU A 657 -16.13 16.64 4.88
CA LEU A 657 -17.19 16.24 3.95
C LEU A 657 -18.29 15.41 4.60
N LYS A 658 -18.05 14.77 5.75
CA LYS A 658 -19.02 13.84 6.36
C LYS A 658 -20.39 14.49 6.60
N GLU A 659 -20.42 15.72 7.10
CA GLU A 659 -21.69 16.41 7.37
C GLU A 659 -22.40 16.82 6.08
N ILE A 660 -21.66 17.38 5.11
CA ILE A 660 -22.18 17.76 3.78
C ILE A 660 -22.78 16.55 3.06
N VAL A 661 -22.09 15.41 3.13
CA VAL A 661 -22.56 14.15 2.54
C VAL A 661 -23.74 13.59 3.34
N ALA A 662 -23.76 13.67 4.67
CA ALA A 662 -24.84 13.10 5.47
C ALA A 662 -26.18 13.82 5.26
N THR A 663 -26.18 15.14 5.09
CA THR A 663 -27.43 15.91 4.94
C THR A 663 -28.02 15.77 3.54
N GLY A 664 -27.20 15.47 2.52
CA GLY A 664 -27.62 15.47 1.11
C GLY A 664 -28.10 16.85 0.61
N ASN A 665 -28.13 17.85 1.48
CA ASN A 665 -28.48 19.22 1.20
C ASN A 665 -27.17 19.99 1.08
N VAL A 666 -26.72 20.17 -0.16
CA VAL A 666 -26.00 21.40 -0.48
C VAL A 666 -27.07 22.49 -0.45
N GLU A 667 -27.33 23.08 0.71
CA GLU A 667 -28.10 24.32 0.72
C GLU A 667 -27.25 25.33 -0.07
N PRO A 668 -27.74 25.88 -1.19
CA PRO A 668 -26.98 26.90 -1.91
C PRO A 668 -26.73 28.04 -0.92
N SER A 669 -25.45 28.28 -0.59
CA SER A 669 -25.07 29.44 0.21
C SER A 669 -25.59 30.68 -0.49
N ALA A 670 -26.48 31.41 0.19
CA ALA A 670 -27.18 32.56 -0.35
C ALA A 670 -26.27 33.79 -0.46
#